data_AF-A0A8T4GQ01-F1
#
_entry.id   AF-A0A8T4GQ01-F1
#
_cell.length_a   1.000
_cell.length_b   1.000
_cell.length_c   1.000
_cell.angle_alpha   90.00
_cell.angle_beta   90.00
_cell.angle_gamma   90.00
#
_symmetry.space_group_name_H-M   'P 1'
#
loop_
_entity.id
_entity.type
_entity.pdbx_description
1 polymer ?
#
loop_
_entity_poly.entity_id
_entity_poly.type
_entity_poly.pdbx_seq_one_letter_code
_entity_poly.pdbx_strand_id
1 'polypeptide(L)'
;MSDSVTSRDSPLALIRTASTAERDAHRQLLLDSAELLIDTLTAAHIRHRSRRGHMLPVGCPDATPERLARGRRATGDTCRYTLINREHTNDDEAPCPCADPLLDSDDPLDAVAAVALGSETSGPAARFFQRESRQTIARLRETYGTWAEISALDHNGLAAALDDVCVRKGISENRVTRLESLLDAVVGTDYTDGVTLCGFSNVQYETYADFLATLPGVTEADAWWLVQTAFDKPVWPADPQIDELLGALGLLDPAAVENPPVRHSGLEEELTDRLIAPLYRALATHAVTAGTDACGETCEIRKFLLTHRLREQQAGCDGPTVVDLFAGAGGLSCGLRQAGYDIQWAIDIEPDAVATYRLNHPEIPHENVVCGDVREVSVADRIREAVSQPDILVGGPPCQSLSQAGYRSRRASDDDYSILNDDRTTLYTRYVNVVSEVRPKAIVMENVEGMVNEVGNTGVRVIDWVREDLAALDETGTGYYVDFRVQDMSELGVPQQRDRVLLVGVRKDLAENSNEVTDILDGLAINKDAPSIQQGLSGLSRLRRGEGGRVLAETTQGNRSKYVITNDLETGTRLQFNHQARDHPMSKDQILFDEALSPGDTGWDVKYGGDGEYAEYIEYDVGTAEKPRFKDKYRMLEWDEPSPTIVAHLAKDANAYVLPDYYEHARHDPDRADKRRNRGITPREAARLQSFPDDYIFLGPFTSWFRQIGNAVPPIAGRRLGEAVSNIVLEPKETANHTESGQQIAEAISDD
;
A
#
# COMPACT_ATOMS: atom_id res chain seq x y z
N MET A 1 14.36 -22.84 -2.71
CA MET A 1 15.62 -22.09 -2.64
C MET A 1 15.58 -21.18 -3.86
N SER A 2 15.05 -19.96 -3.70
CA SER A 2 15.03 -18.98 -4.77
C SER A 2 16.39 -18.28 -4.81
N ASP A 3 16.92 -18.13 -6.03
CA ASP A 3 18.11 -17.35 -6.29
C ASP A 3 17.93 -15.96 -5.69
N SER A 4 18.93 -15.51 -4.96
CA SER A 4 18.92 -14.19 -4.34
C SER A 4 18.67 -13.11 -5.40
N VAL A 5 17.62 -12.31 -5.21
CA VAL A 5 17.30 -11.08 -5.97
C VAL A 5 18.44 -10.02 -5.92
N THR A 6 19.55 -10.33 -5.25
CA THR A 6 20.81 -9.62 -5.41
C THR A 6 21.36 -9.90 -6.82
N SER A 7 21.09 -8.97 -7.73
CA SER A 7 21.78 -8.84 -9.02
C SER A 7 23.30 -8.96 -8.85
N ARG A 8 24.00 -9.40 -9.91
CA ARG A 8 25.46 -9.33 -10.01
C ARG A 8 25.99 -7.88 -10.10
N ASP A 9 25.11 -6.91 -10.35
CA ASP A 9 25.41 -5.48 -10.49
C ASP A 9 25.04 -4.67 -9.24
N SER A 10 25.88 -3.69 -8.88
CA SER A 10 25.62 -2.75 -7.77
C SER A 10 24.28 -2.01 -7.95
N PRO A 11 23.52 -1.73 -6.87
CA PRO A 11 22.29 -0.92 -6.92
C PRO A 11 22.42 0.34 -7.79
N LEU A 12 23.55 1.05 -7.69
CA LEU A 12 23.85 2.26 -8.46
C LEU A 12 23.98 2.00 -9.96
N ALA A 13 24.57 0.86 -10.36
CA ALA A 13 24.69 0.49 -11.76
C ALA A 13 23.31 0.22 -12.38
N LEU A 14 22.42 -0.43 -11.63
CA LEU A 14 21.04 -0.67 -12.07
C LEU A 14 20.25 0.64 -12.20
N ILE A 15 20.34 1.55 -11.22
CA ILE A 15 19.62 2.84 -11.28
C ILE A 15 20.07 3.68 -12.48
N ARG A 16 21.34 3.59 -12.88
CA ARG A 16 21.88 4.27 -14.06
C ARG A 16 21.27 3.80 -15.38
N THR A 17 20.63 2.63 -15.43
CA THR A 17 19.94 2.17 -16.64
C THR A 17 18.54 2.79 -16.79
N ALA A 18 18.00 3.39 -15.73
CA ALA A 18 16.67 3.99 -15.75
C ALA A 18 16.66 5.37 -16.43
N SER A 19 15.58 5.67 -17.14
CA SER A 19 15.37 7.01 -17.71
C SER A 19 15.20 8.06 -16.59
N THR A 20 15.47 9.33 -16.87
CA THR A 20 15.22 10.41 -15.89
C THR A 20 13.74 10.49 -15.53
N ALA A 21 12.84 10.34 -16.51
CA ALA A 21 11.40 10.36 -16.26
C ALA A 21 10.94 9.24 -15.30
N GLU A 22 11.49 8.04 -15.44
CA GLU A 22 11.19 6.90 -14.55
C GLU A 22 11.67 7.18 -13.11
N ARG A 23 12.88 7.72 -12.97
CA ARG A 23 13.46 8.08 -11.66
C ARG A 23 12.65 9.18 -10.98
N ASP A 24 12.31 10.23 -11.71
CA ASP A 24 11.55 11.37 -11.17
C ASP A 24 10.13 10.96 -10.77
N ALA A 25 9.45 10.17 -11.60
CA ALA A 25 8.12 9.66 -11.28
C ALA A 25 8.13 8.73 -10.06
N HIS A 26 9.14 7.85 -9.96
CA HIS A 26 9.31 6.99 -8.79
C HIS A 26 9.59 7.79 -7.52
N ARG A 27 10.49 8.79 -7.60
CA ARG A 27 10.80 9.69 -6.50
C ARG A 27 9.54 10.39 -6.01
N GLN A 28 8.77 11.01 -6.92
CA GLN A 28 7.54 11.70 -6.56
C GLN A 28 6.53 10.77 -5.88
N LEU A 29 6.36 9.55 -6.40
CA LEU A 29 5.48 8.54 -5.78
C LEU A 29 5.89 8.23 -4.33
N LEU A 30 7.19 8.12 -4.05
CA LEU A 30 7.70 7.88 -2.70
C LEU A 30 7.53 9.09 -1.78
N LEU A 31 7.77 10.30 -2.28
CA LEU A 31 7.58 11.53 -1.49
C LEU A 31 6.12 11.73 -1.11
N ASP A 32 5.21 11.53 -2.06
CA ASP A 32 3.76 11.57 -1.83
C ASP A 32 3.31 10.48 -0.83
N SER A 33 4.08 9.39 -0.74
CA SER A 33 3.83 8.24 0.13
C SER A 33 4.78 8.17 1.34
N ALA A 34 5.49 9.24 1.69
CA ALA A 34 6.58 9.20 2.67
C ALA A 34 6.13 8.69 4.05
N GLU A 35 4.93 9.05 4.50
CA GLU A 35 4.36 8.54 5.76
C GLU A 35 4.19 7.01 5.75
N LEU A 36 3.75 6.44 4.64
CA LEU A 36 3.62 4.99 4.49
C LEU A 36 5.00 4.32 4.48
N LEU A 37 5.99 4.92 3.83
CA LEU A 37 7.37 4.42 3.86
C LEU A 37 7.92 4.44 5.30
N ILE A 38 7.70 5.53 6.05
CA ILE A 38 8.08 5.62 7.47
C ILE A 38 7.41 4.51 8.28
N ASP A 39 6.10 4.31 8.12
CA ASP A 39 5.36 3.27 8.83
C ASP A 39 5.87 1.87 8.48
N THR A 40 6.14 1.60 7.21
CA THR A 40 6.64 0.31 6.73
C THR A 40 8.05 0.04 7.27
N LEU A 41 8.96 1.02 7.20
CA LEU A 41 10.28 0.92 7.80
C LEU A 41 10.16 0.66 9.30
N THR A 42 9.37 1.46 10.02
CA THR A 42 9.17 1.33 11.47
C THR A 42 8.62 -0.05 11.85
N ALA A 43 7.63 -0.55 11.10
CA ALA A 43 7.03 -1.87 11.30
C ALA A 43 8.01 -3.01 11.04
N ALA A 44 8.81 -2.91 9.97
CA ALA A 44 9.83 -3.91 9.63
C ALA A 44 10.85 -4.10 10.77
N HIS A 45 11.18 -3.05 11.53
CA HIS A 45 12.07 -3.15 12.69
C HIS A 45 11.48 -3.92 13.87
N ILE A 46 10.19 -3.76 14.15
CA ILE A 46 9.51 -4.44 15.27
C ILE A 46 9.71 -5.97 15.13
N ARG A 47 9.62 -6.49 13.90
CA ARG A 47 9.83 -7.91 13.56
C ARG A 47 11.20 -8.45 13.93
N HIS A 48 12.27 -7.66 13.82
CA HIS A 48 13.62 -8.13 14.14
C HIS A 48 13.80 -8.45 15.63
N ARG A 49 12.92 -7.96 16.52
CA ARG A 49 12.90 -8.34 17.95
C ARG A 49 12.58 -9.82 18.17
N SER A 50 11.64 -10.35 17.40
CA SER A 50 10.98 -11.64 17.70
C SER A 50 11.86 -12.86 17.38
N ARG A 51 12.89 -12.69 16.53
CA ARG A 51 13.73 -13.80 16.04
C ARG A 51 15.03 -14.04 16.81
N ARG A 52 15.49 -13.12 17.68
CA ARG A 52 16.86 -13.16 18.25
C ARG A 52 16.97 -13.06 19.79
N GLY A 53 15.88 -13.10 20.55
CA GLY A 53 15.97 -13.11 22.02
C GLY A 53 16.44 -11.78 22.67
N HIS A 54 15.97 -10.63 22.14
CA HIS A 54 16.22 -9.21 22.51
C HIS A 54 17.51 -8.57 21.95
N MET A 55 17.58 -7.31 21.46
CA MET A 55 16.65 -6.15 21.35
C MET A 55 16.99 -5.33 20.07
N LEU A 56 16.00 -4.85 19.31
CA LEU A 56 16.13 -3.78 18.28
C LEU A 56 14.81 -3.02 18.25
N PRO A 57 14.72 -1.73 18.65
CA PRO A 57 15.15 -0.58 17.85
C PRO A 57 16.05 0.35 18.69
N VAL A 58 16.54 1.46 18.12
CA VAL A 58 17.49 2.34 18.83
C VAL A 58 17.20 3.84 18.71
N GLY A 59 16.01 4.22 18.24
CA GLY A 59 15.52 5.58 18.30
C GLY A 59 14.07 5.68 17.83
N CYS A 60 13.30 6.59 18.42
CA CYS A 60 11.91 6.83 18.00
C CYS A 60 11.89 7.68 16.70
N PRO A 61 11.14 7.29 15.65
CA PRO A 61 10.94 8.15 14.49
C PRO A 61 10.42 9.54 14.84
N ASP A 62 9.65 9.69 15.92
CA ASP A 62 8.97 10.95 16.23
C ASP A 62 9.48 11.68 17.48
N ALA A 63 10.49 11.14 18.20
CA ALA A 63 10.99 11.76 19.43
C ALA A 63 12.43 12.24 19.28
N THR A 64 12.69 13.45 19.78
CA THR A 64 14.02 14.03 19.98
C THR A 64 14.09 14.65 21.38
N PRO A 65 15.29 14.76 21.97
CA PRO A 65 15.47 15.44 23.25
C PRO A 65 14.93 16.88 23.25
N GLU A 66 15.25 17.69 22.24
CA GLU A 66 14.77 19.07 22.14
C GLU A 66 13.24 19.19 22.05
N ARG A 67 12.59 18.27 21.35
CA ARG A 67 11.12 18.26 21.25
C ARG A 67 10.49 18.00 22.63
N LEU A 68 11.13 17.18 23.45
CA LEU A 68 10.72 16.89 24.83
C LEU A 68 11.00 18.07 25.75
N ALA A 69 12.19 18.67 25.65
CA ALA A 69 12.60 19.89 26.35
C ALA A 69 11.56 21.01 26.25
N ARG A 70 11.01 21.19 25.04
CA ARG A 70 10.05 22.23 24.72
C ARG A 70 8.60 21.87 25.09
N GLY A 71 8.36 20.70 25.70
CA GLY A 71 7.01 20.20 25.97
C GLY A 71 6.16 20.02 24.71
N ARG A 72 6.79 19.86 23.54
CA ARG A 72 6.11 19.72 22.24
C ARG A 72 5.55 18.33 21.98
N ARG A 73 5.84 17.38 22.86
CA ARG A 73 5.13 16.11 22.91
C ARG A 73 3.86 16.35 23.72
N ALA A 74 2.71 16.43 23.03
CA ALA A 74 1.45 16.59 23.75
C ALA A 74 1.27 15.41 24.71
N THR A 75 0.65 15.65 25.87
CA THR A 75 0.12 14.58 26.71
C THR A 75 -0.87 13.76 25.87
N GLY A 76 -0.41 12.66 25.28
CA GLY A 76 -1.19 11.85 24.32
C GLY A 76 -0.44 11.41 23.04
N ASP A 77 0.71 12.02 22.71
CA ASP A 77 1.50 11.60 21.53
C ASP A 77 2.26 10.29 21.79
N THR A 78 1.59 9.18 21.48
CA THR A 78 2.12 7.82 21.55
C THR A 78 3.27 7.63 20.55
N CYS A 79 4.37 7.01 20.97
CA CYS A 79 5.53 6.77 20.10
C CYS A 79 5.12 5.93 18.87
N ARG A 80 5.66 6.20 17.67
CA ARG A 80 5.22 5.54 16.42
C ARG A 80 5.24 4.02 16.46
N TYR A 81 6.26 3.44 17.11
CA TYR A 81 6.32 2.00 17.34
C TYR A 81 5.11 1.47 18.13
N THR A 82 4.61 2.26 19.09
CA THR A 82 3.39 1.95 19.86
C THR A 82 2.16 2.02 18.97
N LEU A 83 2.07 3.04 18.11
CA LEU A 83 0.96 3.18 17.14
C LEU A 83 0.87 1.97 16.19
N ILE A 84 2.01 1.46 15.73
CA ILE A 84 2.08 0.32 14.80
C ILE A 84 1.87 -1.03 15.51
N ASN A 85 2.24 -1.13 16.79
CA ASN A 85 2.17 -2.36 17.58
C ASN A 85 0.84 -2.54 18.35
N ARG A 86 -0.24 -1.89 17.90
CA ARG A 86 -1.53 -1.73 18.62
C ARG A 86 -2.34 -3.01 18.87
N GLU A 87 -1.77 -4.20 18.79
CA GLU A 87 -2.50 -5.41 19.16
C GLU A 87 -2.74 -5.51 20.67
N HIS A 88 -1.85 -5.00 21.52
CA HIS A 88 -1.90 -5.25 22.95
C HIS A 88 -1.50 -4.00 23.73
N THR A 89 -2.47 -3.29 24.30
CA THR A 89 -2.45 -2.79 25.69
C THR A 89 -3.66 -1.87 25.92
N ASN A 90 -4.63 -2.35 26.71
CA ASN A 90 -5.42 -1.46 27.57
C ASN A 90 -4.57 -0.95 28.77
N ASP A 91 -3.29 -1.35 28.84
CA ASP A 91 -2.31 -0.88 29.82
C ASP A 91 -1.56 0.32 29.24
N ASP A 92 -1.98 1.52 29.61
CA ASP A 92 -1.26 2.78 29.34
C ASP A 92 0.17 2.81 29.94
N GLU A 93 0.59 1.76 30.66
CA GLU A 93 1.87 1.64 31.39
C GLU A 93 2.95 0.79 30.68
N ALA A 94 2.68 0.19 29.52
CA ALA A 94 3.70 -0.60 28.83
C ALA A 94 4.82 0.30 28.25
N PRO A 95 6.12 0.00 28.50
CA PRO A 95 7.22 0.84 28.03
C PRO A 95 7.29 0.87 26.49
N CYS A 96 7.51 2.06 25.90
CA CYS A 96 7.54 2.25 24.44
C CYS A 96 8.51 1.24 23.78
N PRO A 97 8.09 0.58 22.67
CA PRO A 97 8.91 -0.42 22.01
C PRO A 97 10.16 0.13 21.33
N CYS A 98 10.42 1.44 21.33
CA CYS A 98 11.64 2.00 20.73
C CYS A 98 12.92 1.62 21.48
N ALA A 99 12.84 1.28 22.78
CA ALA A 99 13.96 0.92 23.66
C ALA A 99 15.19 1.85 23.62
N ASP A 100 15.00 3.11 23.23
CA ASP A 100 16.03 4.15 23.27
C ASP A 100 16.29 4.56 24.74
N PRO A 101 17.53 4.41 25.27
CA PRO A 101 17.86 4.79 26.64
C PRO A 101 17.66 6.27 26.96
N LEU A 102 17.66 7.14 25.95
CA LEU A 102 17.48 8.58 26.08
C LEU A 102 16.10 9.03 25.55
N LEU A 103 15.12 8.12 25.45
CA LEU A 103 13.79 8.44 24.91
C LEU A 103 13.12 9.60 25.64
N ASP A 104 13.28 9.67 26.95
CA ASP A 104 12.60 10.66 27.82
C ASP A 104 13.54 11.78 28.26
N SER A 105 14.73 11.86 27.65
CA SER A 105 15.69 12.94 27.87
C SER A 105 15.10 14.28 27.42
N ASP A 106 15.18 15.30 28.26
CA ASP A 106 14.73 16.65 27.96
C ASP A 106 15.88 17.64 27.72
N ASP A 107 17.15 17.20 27.77
CA ASP A 107 18.31 18.02 27.40
C ASP A 107 19.00 17.46 26.15
N PRO A 108 19.17 18.25 25.07
CA PRO A 108 19.93 17.83 23.88
C PRO A 108 21.38 17.43 24.21
N LEU A 109 21.96 17.94 25.30
CA LEU A 109 23.32 17.60 25.73
C LEU A 109 23.47 16.11 26.04
N ASP A 110 22.41 15.40 26.45
CA ASP A 110 22.48 13.96 26.72
C ASP A 110 22.82 13.17 25.44
N ALA A 111 22.21 13.54 24.32
CA ALA A 111 22.48 12.93 23.02
C ALA A 111 23.87 13.31 22.48
N VAL A 112 24.29 14.57 22.64
CA VAL A 112 25.63 15.05 22.26
C VAL A 112 26.71 14.33 23.07
N ALA A 113 26.52 14.22 24.39
CA ALA A 113 27.43 13.52 25.29
C ALA A 113 27.52 12.02 24.96
N ALA A 114 26.42 11.39 24.55
CA ALA A 114 26.44 10.00 24.12
C ALA A 114 27.27 9.79 22.82
N VAL A 115 27.22 10.74 21.87
CA VAL A 115 28.07 10.71 20.66
C VAL A 115 29.54 10.98 21.00
N ALA A 116 29.81 11.94 21.88
CA ALA A 116 31.16 12.27 22.35
C ALA A 116 31.80 11.08 23.09
N LEU A 117 31.04 10.38 23.93
CA LEU A 117 31.46 9.14 24.59
C LEU A 117 31.51 7.94 23.65
N GLY A 118 30.86 7.98 22.49
CA GLY A 118 30.82 6.87 21.55
C GLY A 118 32.21 6.40 21.10
N SER A 119 32.29 5.14 20.71
CA SER A 119 33.44 4.63 19.97
C SER A 119 33.37 5.12 18.52
N GLU A 120 34.51 5.14 17.83
CA GLU A 120 34.50 5.31 16.36
C GLU A 120 33.73 4.15 15.72
N THR A 121 32.87 4.46 14.75
CA THR A 121 32.04 3.47 14.03
C THR A 121 32.11 3.73 12.53
N SER A 122 31.39 2.94 11.74
CA SER A 122 31.35 3.04 10.27
C SER A 122 30.53 4.22 9.73
N GLY A 123 29.82 4.99 10.57
CA GLY A 123 29.07 6.18 10.13
C GLY A 123 28.36 6.93 11.27
N PRO A 124 27.96 8.20 11.07
CA PRO A 124 27.30 9.03 12.08
C PRO A 124 26.03 8.39 12.68
N ALA A 125 25.20 7.72 11.87
CA ALA A 125 23.98 7.07 12.35
C ALA A 125 24.27 5.92 13.32
N ALA A 126 25.25 5.07 12.98
CA ALA A 126 25.67 3.96 13.85
C ALA A 126 26.23 4.48 15.18
N ARG A 127 26.92 5.62 15.14
CA ARG A 127 27.48 6.27 16.32
C ARG A 127 26.40 6.85 17.24
N PHE A 128 25.43 7.58 16.70
CA PHE A 128 24.36 8.14 17.53
C PHE A 128 23.48 7.07 18.16
N PHE A 129 23.17 6.02 17.40
CA PHE A 129 22.38 4.89 17.87
C PHE A 129 23.20 3.88 18.70
N GLN A 130 24.45 4.21 19.03
CA GLN A 130 25.27 3.37 19.90
C GLN A 130 24.66 3.27 21.30
N ARG A 131 24.08 2.11 21.58
CA ARG A 131 23.30 1.90 22.79
C ARG A 131 24.11 2.00 24.08
N GLU A 132 25.34 1.49 24.07
CA GLU A 132 26.19 1.48 25.28
C GLU A 132 26.50 2.89 25.78
N SER A 133 26.80 3.84 24.89
CA SER A 133 27.07 5.23 25.29
C SER A 133 25.81 5.93 25.77
N ARG A 134 24.67 5.75 25.09
CA ARG A 134 23.37 6.29 25.53
C ARG A 134 22.96 5.77 26.91
N GLN A 135 23.11 4.47 27.17
CA GLN A 135 22.85 3.88 28.49
C GLN A 135 23.77 4.43 29.57
N THR A 136 25.05 4.65 29.22
CA THR A 136 26.03 5.24 30.15
C THR A 136 25.61 6.65 30.54
N ILE A 137 25.22 7.50 29.57
CA ILE A 137 24.75 8.86 29.85
C ILE A 137 23.46 8.86 30.66
N ALA A 138 22.47 8.03 30.29
CA ALA A 138 21.21 7.93 31.02
C ALA A 138 21.44 7.60 32.51
N ARG A 139 22.30 6.62 32.80
CA ARG A 139 22.65 6.22 34.17
C ARG A 139 23.49 7.25 34.91
N LEU A 140 24.39 7.94 34.19
CA LEU A 140 25.19 9.03 34.77
C LEU A 140 24.26 10.14 35.28
N ARG A 141 23.31 10.57 34.45
CA ARG A 141 22.28 11.56 34.80
C ARG A 141 21.38 11.10 35.94
N GLU A 142 20.98 9.83 35.94
CA GLU A 142 20.17 9.23 37.01
C GLU A 142 20.92 9.19 38.36
N THR A 143 22.22 8.90 38.34
CA THR A 143 23.02 8.65 39.56
C THR A 143 23.66 9.91 40.13
N TYR A 144 24.18 10.78 39.26
CA TYR A 144 24.99 11.95 39.62
C TYR A 144 24.27 13.28 39.42
N GLY A 145 23.04 13.24 38.91
CA GLY A 145 22.17 14.41 38.81
C GLY A 145 22.37 15.25 37.54
N THR A 146 22.29 16.56 37.72
CA THR A 146 22.34 17.55 36.64
C THR A 146 23.74 17.65 36.03
N TRP A 147 23.81 18.17 34.80
CA TRP A 147 25.08 18.43 34.14
C TRP A 147 25.96 19.41 34.93
N ALA A 148 25.37 20.30 35.73
CA ALA A 148 26.09 21.24 36.58
C ALA A 148 26.78 20.55 37.76
N GLU A 149 26.16 19.50 38.30
CA GLU A 149 26.76 18.68 39.35
C GLU A 149 27.86 17.80 38.77
N ILE A 150 27.65 17.25 37.57
CA ILE A 150 28.63 16.42 36.86
C ILE A 150 29.84 17.25 36.42
N SER A 151 29.65 18.46 35.88
CA SER A 151 30.74 19.33 35.44
C SER A 151 31.57 19.92 36.58
N ALA A 152 31.06 19.87 37.81
CA ALA A 152 31.81 20.28 39.00
C ALA A 152 32.80 19.22 39.50
N LEU A 153 32.75 18.00 38.97
CA LEU A 153 33.72 16.94 39.29
C LEU A 153 35.07 17.24 38.65
N ASP A 154 36.15 16.96 39.37
CA ASP A 154 37.48 16.95 38.75
C ASP A 154 37.65 15.74 37.84
N HIS A 155 38.70 15.73 37.01
CA HIS A 155 38.96 14.65 36.05
C HIS A 155 38.88 13.25 36.65
N ASN A 156 39.45 13.05 37.85
CA ASN A 156 39.42 11.75 38.54
C ASN A 156 38.01 11.40 39.05
N GLY A 157 37.27 12.39 39.55
CA GLY A 157 35.88 12.25 39.96
C GLY A 157 34.98 11.87 38.79
N LEU A 158 35.15 12.52 37.63
CA LEU A 158 34.41 12.20 36.41
C LEU A 158 34.75 10.80 35.90
N ALA A 159 36.03 10.42 35.91
CA ALA A 159 36.47 9.08 35.54
C ALA A 159 35.84 8.01 36.44
N ALA A 160 35.82 8.23 37.76
CA ALA A 160 35.20 7.32 38.72
C ALA A 160 33.68 7.23 38.54
N ALA A 161 33.01 8.35 38.30
CA ALA A 161 31.58 8.39 38.04
C ALA A 161 31.20 7.62 36.77
N LEU A 162 31.97 7.80 35.70
CA LEU A 162 31.76 7.07 34.44
C LEU A 162 32.05 5.56 34.59
N ASP A 163 33.09 5.17 35.35
CA ASP A 163 33.40 3.76 35.60
C ASP A 163 32.32 3.06 36.42
N ASP A 164 31.66 3.77 37.34
CA ASP A 164 30.56 3.25 38.17
C ASP A 164 29.32 2.91 37.34
N VAL A 165 28.95 3.76 36.38
CA VAL A 165 27.71 3.61 35.60
C VAL A 165 27.89 2.84 34.29
N CYS A 166 29.12 2.74 33.79
CA CYS A 166 29.46 2.02 32.56
C CYS A 166 29.10 0.54 32.67
N VAL A 167 28.48 -0.02 31.63
CA VAL A 167 28.12 -1.44 31.57
C VAL A 167 29.36 -2.35 31.62
N ARG A 168 30.49 -1.88 31.08
CA ARG A 168 31.79 -2.57 31.11
C ARG A 168 32.76 -1.78 31.97
N LYS A 169 33.46 -2.47 32.89
CA LYS A 169 34.50 -1.86 33.72
C LYS A 169 35.67 -1.36 32.86
N GLY A 170 36.20 -0.20 33.21
CA GLY A 170 37.33 0.44 32.55
C GLY A 170 36.89 1.34 31.39
N ILE A 171 36.46 2.57 31.70
CA ILE A 171 36.37 3.63 30.69
C ILE A 171 37.78 4.14 30.34
N SER A 172 38.06 4.38 29.04
CA SER A 172 39.37 4.89 28.63
C SER A 172 39.54 6.38 28.96
N GLU A 173 40.75 6.79 29.33
CA GLU A 173 41.05 8.21 29.60
C GLU A 173 40.61 9.13 28.47
N ASN A 174 40.82 8.73 27.21
CA ASN A 174 40.37 9.51 26.05
C ASN A 174 38.84 9.78 26.09
N ARG A 175 38.02 8.80 26.47
CA ARG A 175 36.55 9.01 26.58
C ARG A 175 36.20 9.98 27.71
N VAL A 176 36.91 9.89 28.84
CA VAL A 176 36.75 10.83 29.97
C VAL A 176 37.11 12.24 29.53
N THR A 177 38.29 12.44 28.93
CA THR A 177 38.77 13.73 28.44
C THR A 177 37.83 14.33 27.39
N ARG A 178 37.24 13.52 26.50
CA ARG A 178 36.26 14.00 25.51
C ARG A 178 35.00 14.54 26.17
N LEU A 179 34.46 13.85 27.18
CA LEU A 179 33.28 14.34 27.90
C LEU A 179 33.60 15.59 28.73
N GLU A 180 34.73 15.61 29.43
CA GLU A 180 35.21 16.78 30.17
C GLU A 180 35.34 18.00 29.25
N SER A 181 36.01 17.83 28.11
CA SER A 181 36.17 18.91 27.11
C SER A 181 34.84 19.39 26.54
N LEU A 182 33.87 18.48 26.35
CA LEU A 182 32.51 18.85 25.94
C LEU A 182 31.85 19.73 27.00
N LEU A 183 31.90 19.34 28.28
CA LEU A 183 31.28 20.11 29.35
C LEU A 183 31.94 21.49 29.47
N ASP A 184 33.27 21.57 29.41
CA ASP A 184 34.01 22.84 29.43
C ASP A 184 33.62 23.75 28.25
N ALA A 185 33.48 23.18 27.05
CA ALA A 185 33.06 23.94 25.87
C ALA A 185 31.63 24.48 26.00
N VAL A 186 30.72 23.71 26.61
CA VAL A 186 29.34 24.13 26.89
C VAL A 186 29.28 25.16 28.03
N VAL A 187 30.17 25.09 29.03
CA VAL A 187 30.29 26.16 30.05
C VAL A 187 30.77 27.46 29.41
N GLY A 188 31.75 27.37 28.50
CA GLY A 188 32.45 28.51 27.94
C GLY A 188 31.74 29.24 26.80
N THR A 189 30.53 28.79 26.41
CA THR A 189 29.79 29.38 25.29
C THR A 189 28.71 30.35 25.78
N ASP A 190 28.59 31.50 25.12
CA ASP A 190 27.64 32.56 25.50
C ASP A 190 26.16 32.21 25.21
N TYR A 191 25.92 31.06 24.58
CA TYR A 191 24.60 30.63 24.08
C TYR A 191 23.88 29.64 25.02
N THR A 192 24.46 29.32 26.19
CA THR A 192 23.89 28.41 27.18
C THR A 192 23.66 29.14 28.51
N ASP A 193 22.61 28.75 29.23
CA ASP A 193 22.39 29.17 30.62
C ASP A 193 23.12 28.19 31.57
N GLY A 194 24.44 28.02 31.37
CA GLY A 194 25.29 27.08 32.12
C GLY A 194 25.68 25.85 31.28
N VAL A 195 25.48 24.63 31.80
CA VAL A 195 25.86 23.36 31.14
C VAL A 195 24.68 22.61 30.55
N THR A 196 23.75 23.34 29.95
CA THR A 196 22.57 22.78 29.29
C THR A 196 22.46 23.29 27.87
N LEU A 197 22.00 22.46 26.94
CA LEU A 197 21.74 22.85 25.55
C LEU A 197 20.27 23.18 25.29
N CYS A 198 19.39 23.14 26.31
CA CYS A 198 17.97 23.48 26.16
C CYS A 198 17.72 24.92 25.68
N GLY A 199 18.57 25.87 26.11
CA GLY A 199 18.50 27.28 25.70
C GLY A 199 19.07 27.57 24.31
N PHE A 200 19.82 26.62 23.74
CA PHE A 200 20.57 26.78 22.49
C PHE A 200 19.66 26.85 21.25
N SER A 201 18.35 26.71 21.42
CA SER A 201 17.41 26.35 20.38
C SER A 201 16.99 27.48 19.42
N ASN A 202 17.47 28.71 19.68
CA ASN A 202 17.24 29.95 18.91
C ASN A 202 18.43 30.39 18.04
N VAL A 203 19.51 29.60 17.98
CA VAL A 203 20.71 29.88 17.18
C VAL A 203 20.49 29.43 15.72
N GLN A 204 21.27 29.93 14.76
CA GLN A 204 21.26 29.45 13.37
C GLN A 204 21.91 28.05 13.26
N TYR A 205 21.42 27.19 12.36
CA TYR A 205 21.78 25.77 12.28
C TYR A 205 23.27 25.54 12.06
N GLU A 206 23.88 26.34 11.20
CA GLU A 206 25.30 26.32 10.88
C GLU A 206 26.15 26.56 12.13
N THR A 207 25.72 27.46 13.01
CA THR A 207 26.43 27.75 14.26
C THR A 207 26.40 26.57 15.24
N TYR A 208 25.33 25.75 15.24
CA TYR A 208 25.35 24.49 16.01
C TYR A 208 26.37 23.53 15.44
N ALA A 209 26.35 23.34 14.12
CA ALA A 209 27.22 22.38 13.46
C ALA A 209 28.69 22.76 13.63
N ASP A 210 29.03 24.03 13.43
CA ASP A 210 30.39 24.56 13.64
C ASP A 210 30.85 24.37 15.08
N PHE A 211 30.00 24.73 16.06
CA PHE A 211 30.31 24.53 17.48
C PHE A 211 30.52 23.06 17.80
N LEU A 212 29.60 22.18 17.41
CA LEU A 212 29.68 20.76 17.68
C LEU A 212 30.91 20.12 17.01
N ALA A 213 31.28 20.55 15.81
CA ALA A 213 32.46 20.07 15.10
C ALA A 213 33.78 20.53 15.75
N THR A 214 33.77 21.56 16.62
CA THR A 214 34.95 21.90 17.44
C THR A 214 35.19 20.93 18.60
N LEU A 215 34.19 20.12 18.94
CA LEU A 215 34.27 19.23 20.09
C LEU A 215 35.17 18.01 19.81
N PRO A 216 36.05 17.64 20.76
CA PRO A 216 36.92 16.49 20.58
C PRO A 216 36.17 15.20 20.25
N GLY A 217 36.49 14.66 19.07
CA GLY A 217 35.91 13.42 18.57
C GLY A 217 34.54 13.57 17.91
N VAL A 218 33.99 14.77 17.70
CA VAL A 218 32.78 14.98 16.89
C VAL A 218 33.22 15.45 15.51
N THR A 219 32.88 14.70 14.47
CA THR A 219 33.16 15.10 13.08
C THR A 219 32.13 16.11 12.58
N GLU A 220 32.41 16.78 11.46
CA GLU A 220 31.41 17.67 10.81
C GLU A 220 30.13 16.90 10.44
N ALA A 221 30.25 15.65 9.98
CA ALA A 221 29.10 14.81 9.69
C ALA A 221 28.31 14.45 10.97
N ASP A 222 29.00 14.12 12.08
CA ASP A 222 28.36 13.90 13.38
C ASP A 222 27.61 15.15 13.86
N ALA A 223 28.18 16.33 13.62
CA ALA A 223 27.59 17.60 14.03
C ALA A 223 26.24 17.86 13.35
N TRP A 224 26.16 17.71 12.03
CA TRP A 224 24.89 17.84 11.30
C TRP A 224 23.88 16.77 11.70
N TRP A 225 24.35 15.55 11.98
CA TRP A 225 23.52 14.46 12.50
C TRP A 225 22.88 14.82 13.84
N LEU A 226 23.65 15.42 14.76
CA LEU A 226 23.16 15.92 16.05
C LEU A 226 22.19 17.10 15.90
N VAL A 227 22.43 18.02 14.96
CA VAL A 227 21.48 19.11 14.63
C VAL A 227 20.11 18.55 14.27
N GLN A 228 20.07 17.46 13.51
CA GLN A 228 18.82 16.79 13.13
C GLN A 228 18.18 16.04 14.31
N THR A 229 18.94 15.21 15.03
CA THR A 229 18.39 14.25 15.99
C THR A 229 18.32 14.72 17.43
N ALA A 230 19.26 15.54 17.89
CA ALA A 230 19.22 16.13 19.22
C ALA A 230 18.33 17.37 19.22
N PHE A 231 18.41 18.21 18.18
CA PHE A 231 17.77 19.53 18.12
C PHE A 231 16.51 19.62 17.25
N ASP A 232 16.07 18.51 16.63
CA ASP A 232 14.86 18.43 15.80
C ASP A 232 14.82 19.44 14.65
N LYS A 233 15.97 19.75 14.06
CA LYS A 233 16.04 20.67 12.93
C LYS A 233 15.75 19.92 11.62
N PRO A 234 15.04 20.54 10.67
CA PRO A 234 14.68 19.94 9.39
C PRO A 234 15.87 19.94 8.42
N VAL A 235 16.95 19.24 8.80
CA VAL A 235 18.14 19.07 7.96
C VAL A 235 18.29 17.62 7.55
N TRP A 236 18.95 17.35 6.43
CA TRP A 236 19.24 16.02 5.93
C TRP A 236 20.76 15.78 5.88
N PRO A 237 21.36 15.25 6.96
CA PRO A 237 22.79 14.93 6.99
C PRO A 237 23.11 13.79 6.04
N ALA A 238 24.26 13.87 5.36
CA ALA A 238 24.74 12.74 4.58
C ALA A 238 25.35 11.66 5.47
N ASP A 239 25.12 10.41 5.10
CA ASP A 239 25.69 9.23 5.73
C ASP A 239 25.83 8.15 4.65
N PRO A 240 27.06 7.66 4.35
CA PRO A 240 27.26 6.71 3.26
C PRO A 240 26.38 5.46 3.34
N GLN A 241 26.02 4.99 4.55
CA GLN A 241 25.13 3.84 4.71
C GLN A 241 23.68 4.20 4.39
N ILE A 242 23.23 5.39 4.77
CA ILE A 242 21.86 5.84 4.45
C ILE A 242 21.77 6.18 2.97
N ASP A 243 22.81 6.78 2.40
CA ASP A 243 22.85 7.25 1.01
C ASP A 243 22.76 6.09 0.01
N GLU A 244 23.33 4.92 0.33
CA GLU A 244 23.15 3.72 -0.49
C GLU A 244 21.68 3.28 -0.53
N LEU A 245 21.00 3.26 0.62
CA LEU A 245 19.56 2.94 0.72
C LEU A 245 18.69 3.99 0.01
N LEU A 246 19.02 5.27 0.15
CA LEU A 246 18.36 6.37 -0.55
C LEU A 246 18.53 6.26 -2.08
N GLY A 247 19.72 5.86 -2.53
CA GLY A 247 19.98 5.51 -3.92
C GLY A 247 19.06 4.36 -4.36
N ALA A 248 19.03 3.25 -3.61
CA ALA A 248 18.18 2.10 -3.93
C ALA A 248 16.68 2.42 -3.99
N LEU A 249 16.22 3.37 -3.18
CA LEU A 249 14.86 3.95 -3.20
C LEU A 249 14.63 4.93 -4.36
N GLY A 250 15.67 5.44 -5.02
CA GLY A 250 15.56 6.47 -6.05
C GLY A 250 15.36 7.90 -5.50
N LEU A 251 15.52 8.09 -4.19
CA LEU A 251 15.44 9.40 -3.54
C LEU A 251 16.71 10.24 -3.77
N LEU A 252 17.86 9.59 -4.00
CA LEU A 252 19.10 10.26 -4.40
C LEU A 252 19.53 9.84 -5.81
N ASP A 253 20.13 10.79 -6.54
CA ASP A 253 20.78 10.50 -7.81
C ASP A 253 22.08 9.70 -7.57
N PRO A 254 22.43 8.71 -8.41
CA PRO A 254 23.67 7.95 -8.27
C PRO A 254 24.94 8.81 -8.14
N ALA A 255 25.01 9.98 -8.76
CA ALA A 255 26.16 10.88 -8.64
C ALA A 255 26.30 11.49 -7.23
N ALA A 256 25.17 11.73 -6.54
CA ALA A 256 25.16 12.26 -5.18
C ALA A 256 25.60 11.22 -4.14
N VAL A 257 25.39 9.92 -4.41
CA VAL A 257 25.83 8.83 -3.53
C VAL A 257 27.34 8.62 -3.59
N GLU A 258 27.97 8.81 -4.76
CA GLU A 258 29.42 8.63 -4.92
C GLU A 258 30.25 9.78 -4.32
N ASN A 259 29.68 11.00 -4.29
CA ASN A 259 30.31 12.18 -3.71
C ASN A 259 29.33 12.90 -2.77
N PRO A 260 29.05 12.31 -1.60
CA PRO A 260 28.03 12.86 -0.72
C PRO A 260 28.48 14.23 -0.18
N PRO A 261 27.68 15.29 -0.34
CA PRO A 261 27.90 16.55 0.37
C PRO A 261 27.73 16.33 1.88
N VAL A 262 28.06 17.32 2.70
CA VAL A 262 27.79 17.23 4.14
C VAL A 262 26.28 17.20 4.44
N ARG A 263 25.45 17.80 3.57
CA ARG A 263 23.97 17.78 3.64
C ARG A 263 23.32 17.55 2.27
N HIS A 264 22.17 16.87 2.26
CA HIS A 264 21.33 16.65 1.08
C HIS A 264 20.22 17.71 0.98
N SER A 265 20.59 18.97 0.71
CA SER A 265 19.65 20.11 0.68
C SER A 265 18.49 19.93 -0.31
N GLY A 266 18.67 19.18 -1.41
CA GLY A 266 17.58 18.91 -2.35
C GLY A 266 16.43 18.10 -1.73
N LEU A 267 16.73 17.15 -0.84
CA LEU A 267 15.70 16.42 -0.09
C LEU A 267 15.00 17.30 0.95
N GLU A 268 15.71 18.30 1.50
CA GLU A 268 15.14 19.29 2.42
C GLU A 268 14.09 20.17 1.71
N GLU A 269 14.29 20.49 0.42
CA GLU A 269 13.35 21.29 -0.38
C GLU A 269 12.10 20.51 -0.82
N GLU A 270 12.24 19.20 -1.06
CA GLU A 270 11.15 18.35 -1.55
C GLU A 270 10.23 17.82 -0.44
N LEU A 271 10.71 17.73 0.81
CA LEU A 271 9.97 17.20 1.95
C LEU A 271 9.48 18.31 2.88
N THR A 272 8.28 18.15 3.43
CA THR A 272 7.82 19.04 4.50
C THR A 272 8.68 18.85 5.76
N ASP A 273 9.01 19.93 6.47
CA ASP A 273 9.82 19.93 7.71
C ASP A 273 9.42 18.83 8.71
N ARG A 274 8.12 18.59 8.86
CA ARG A 274 7.56 17.60 9.80
C ARG A 274 7.87 16.14 9.42
N LEU A 275 8.21 15.85 8.16
CA LEU A 275 8.48 14.50 7.64
C LEU A 275 9.98 14.20 7.50
N ILE A 276 10.82 15.22 7.34
CA ILE A 276 12.28 15.06 7.23
C ILE A 276 12.79 14.22 8.39
N ALA A 277 12.45 14.62 9.61
CA ALA A 277 13.01 13.99 10.78
C ALA A 277 12.53 12.55 11.04
N PRO A 278 11.22 12.24 10.94
CA PRO A 278 10.74 10.86 11.00
C PRO A 278 11.26 9.95 9.90
N LEU A 279 11.32 10.43 8.64
CA LEU A 279 11.83 9.64 7.53
C LEU A 279 13.32 9.34 7.70
N TYR A 280 14.11 10.36 7.99
CA TYR A 280 15.54 10.21 8.22
C TYR A 280 15.84 9.16 9.30
N ARG A 281 15.15 9.26 10.46
CA ARG A 281 15.35 8.32 11.57
C ARG A 281 14.89 6.90 11.24
N ALA A 282 13.79 6.73 10.51
CA ALA A 282 13.30 5.43 10.09
C ALA A 282 14.29 4.75 9.12
N LEU A 283 14.82 5.49 8.15
CA LEU A 283 15.85 5.03 7.21
C LEU A 283 17.17 4.72 7.91
N ALA A 284 17.63 5.61 8.78
CA ALA A 284 18.85 5.43 9.56
C ALA A 284 18.77 4.18 10.45
N THR A 285 17.63 3.97 11.11
CA THR A 285 17.38 2.75 11.89
C THR A 285 17.44 1.52 10.98
N HIS A 286 16.90 1.59 9.77
CA HIS A 286 16.93 0.50 8.79
C HIS A 286 18.34 0.16 8.34
N ALA A 287 19.07 1.16 7.86
CA ALA A 287 20.45 0.99 7.40
C ALA A 287 21.33 0.37 8.50
N VAL A 288 21.22 0.84 9.75
CA VAL A 288 22.02 0.33 10.87
C VAL A 288 21.64 -1.08 11.31
N THR A 289 20.34 -1.42 11.30
CA THR A 289 19.87 -2.68 11.91
C THR A 289 19.65 -3.82 10.92
N ALA A 290 19.24 -3.51 9.69
CA ALA A 290 18.97 -4.46 8.63
C ALA A 290 20.06 -4.46 7.54
N GLY A 291 20.84 -3.38 7.42
CA GLY A 291 21.79 -3.16 6.32
C GLY A 291 21.16 -2.43 5.14
N THR A 292 21.97 -2.16 4.11
CA THR A 292 21.61 -1.35 2.94
C THR A 292 21.09 -2.18 1.76
N ASP A 293 21.56 -3.43 1.61
CA ASP A 293 21.21 -4.34 0.50
C ASP A 293 20.24 -5.47 0.90
N ALA A 294 19.48 -5.29 1.99
CA ALA A 294 18.71 -6.38 2.61
C ALA A 294 17.38 -6.75 1.89
N CYS A 295 17.21 -6.41 0.62
CA CYS A 295 15.93 -6.58 -0.06
C CYS A 295 15.89 -7.82 -0.96
N GLY A 296 15.63 -8.98 -0.34
CA GLY A 296 15.13 -10.17 -1.05
C GLY A 296 13.61 -10.11 -1.32
N GLU A 297 13.06 -11.12 -2.00
CA GLU A 297 11.62 -11.22 -2.36
C GLU A 297 10.66 -11.10 -1.17
N THR A 298 11.13 -11.32 0.06
CA THR A 298 10.31 -11.27 1.28
C THR A 298 10.55 -10.03 2.12
N CYS A 299 11.33 -9.07 1.63
CA CYS A 299 11.55 -7.80 2.31
C CYS A 299 10.28 -6.94 2.27
N GLU A 300 9.95 -6.34 3.41
CA GLU A 300 8.72 -5.56 3.59
C GLU A 300 8.76 -4.20 2.87
N ILE A 301 9.97 -3.66 2.64
CA ILE A 301 10.14 -2.38 1.94
C ILE A 301 10.40 -2.54 0.43
N ARG A 302 10.43 -3.77 -0.10
CA ARG A 302 10.83 -4.04 -1.50
C ARG A 302 10.01 -3.25 -2.52
N LYS A 303 8.70 -3.07 -2.30
CA LYS A 303 7.80 -2.37 -3.21
C LYS A 303 8.12 -0.87 -3.34
N PHE A 304 8.84 -0.32 -2.36
CA PHE A 304 9.29 1.07 -2.38
C PHE A 304 10.64 1.24 -3.06
N LEU A 305 11.36 0.16 -3.40
CA LEU A 305 12.66 0.28 -4.04
C LEU A 305 12.52 0.49 -5.55
N LEU A 306 13.17 1.51 -6.06
CA LEU A 306 13.39 1.68 -7.50
C LEU A 306 14.18 0.49 -8.07
N THR A 307 15.18 0.00 -7.35
CA THR A 307 15.96 -1.17 -7.80
C THR A 307 15.11 -2.44 -7.94
N HIS A 308 14.08 -2.64 -7.11
CA HIS A 308 13.14 -3.74 -7.30
C HIS A 308 12.32 -3.54 -8.56
N ARG A 309 11.75 -2.34 -8.76
CA ARG A 309 11.02 -1.98 -9.98
C ARG A 309 11.83 -2.26 -11.24
N LEU A 310 13.07 -1.78 -11.30
CA LEU A 310 13.94 -1.95 -12.47
C LEU A 310 14.27 -3.44 -12.73
N ARG A 311 14.39 -4.25 -11.67
CA ARG A 311 14.58 -5.71 -11.84
C ARG A 311 13.35 -6.36 -12.44
N GLU A 312 12.15 -6.00 -11.99
CA GLU A 312 10.90 -6.53 -12.54
C GLU A 312 10.71 -6.12 -14.01
N GLN A 313 11.01 -4.86 -14.35
CA GLN A 313 11.00 -4.37 -15.74
C GLN A 313 12.01 -5.11 -16.63
N GLN A 314 13.19 -5.44 -16.11
CA GLN A 314 14.22 -6.18 -16.85
C GLN A 314 13.94 -7.68 -16.96
N ALA A 315 13.26 -8.26 -15.96
CA ALA A 315 12.89 -9.67 -15.97
C ALA A 315 11.91 -9.97 -17.10
N GLY A 316 11.01 -9.02 -17.41
CA GLY A 316 10.01 -9.13 -18.46
C GLY A 316 9.01 -10.28 -18.21
N CYS A 317 8.12 -10.48 -19.17
CA CYS A 317 7.19 -11.61 -19.18
C CYS A 317 7.00 -12.05 -20.63
N ASP A 318 7.26 -13.32 -20.92
CA ASP A 318 7.06 -13.89 -22.27
C ASP A 318 5.57 -14.19 -22.58
N GLY A 319 4.67 -13.82 -21.67
CA GLY A 319 3.24 -13.99 -21.82
C GLY A 319 2.59 -12.98 -22.75
N PRO A 320 1.28 -13.12 -23.04
CA PRO A 320 0.60 -12.19 -23.92
C PRO A 320 0.53 -10.80 -23.34
N THR A 321 0.67 -9.82 -24.21
CA THR A 321 0.69 -8.40 -23.86
C THR A 321 -0.71 -7.87 -23.60
N VAL A 322 -0.87 -7.12 -22.51
CA VAL A 322 -2.15 -6.56 -22.06
C VAL A 322 -2.06 -5.05 -21.94
N VAL A 323 -3.13 -4.38 -22.38
CA VAL A 323 -3.39 -2.97 -22.07
C VAL A 323 -4.69 -2.83 -21.28
N ASP A 324 -4.67 -2.05 -20.20
CA ASP A 324 -5.79 -1.90 -19.26
C ASP A 324 -6.37 -0.47 -19.30
N LEU A 325 -7.60 -0.34 -19.80
CA LEU A 325 -8.33 0.93 -19.82
C LEU A 325 -9.27 1.02 -18.62
N PHE A 326 -9.32 2.19 -17.97
CA PHE A 326 -10.10 2.37 -16.74
C PHE A 326 -9.60 1.41 -15.65
N ALA A 327 -8.27 1.31 -15.55
CA ALA A 327 -7.59 0.26 -14.80
C ALA A 327 -7.88 0.31 -13.28
N GLY A 328 -8.34 1.44 -12.78
CA GLY A 328 -8.55 1.69 -11.36
C GLY A 328 -7.29 1.36 -10.56
N ALA A 329 -7.49 0.65 -9.45
CA ALA A 329 -6.39 0.18 -8.61
C ALA A 329 -5.80 -1.16 -9.09
N GLY A 330 -6.04 -1.60 -10.33
CA GLY A 330 -5.33 -2.72 -10.94
C GLY A 330 -5.81 -4.12 -10.55
N GLY A 331 -7.06 -4.29 -10.08
CA GLY A 331 -7.58 -5.61 -9.70
C GLY A 331 -7.62 -6.63 -10.85
N LEU A 332 -8.09 -6.21 -12.02
CA LEU A 332 -8.12 -7.05 -13.23
C LEU A 332 -6.69 -7.38 -13.70
N SER A 333 -5.85 -6.36 -13.82
CA SER A 333 -4.42 -6.50 -14.15
C SER A 333 -3.67 -7.44 -13.21
N CYS A 334 -3.93 -7.36 -11.89
CA CYS A 334 -3.34 -8.26 -10.90
C CYS A 334 -3.69 -9.73 -11.17
N GLY A 335 -4.96 -10.00 -11.50
CA GLY A 335 -5.41 -11.34 -11.88
C GLY A 335 -4.76 -11.86 -13.17
N LEU A 336 -4.72 -11.01 -14.21
CA LEU A 336 -4.10 -11.37 -15.49
C LEU A 336 -2.59 -11.63 -15.33
N ARG A 337 -1.89 -10.83 -14.54
CA ARG A 337 -0.48 -11.06 -14.20
C ARG A 337 -0.28 -12.42 -13.53
N GLN A 338 -1.17 -12.80 -12.60
CA GLN A 338 -1.14 -14.14 -11.96
C GLN A 338 -1.42 -15.28 -12.97
N ALA A 339 -2.17 -15.01 -14.04
CA ALA A 339 -2.36 -15.95 -15.16
C ALA A 339 -1.18 -15.96 -16.16
N GLY A 340 -0.10 -15.24 -15.88
CA GLY A 340 1.11 -15.23 -16.70
C GLY A 340 1.09 -14.22 -17.84
N TYR A 341 0.18 -13.24 -17.82
CA TYR A 341 0.16 -12.17 -18.81
C TYR A 341 1.19 -11.08 -18.52
N ASP A 342 1.59 -10.37 -19.58
CA ASP A 342 2.50 -9.24 -19.53
C ASP A 342 1.71 -7.93 -19.63
N ILE A 343 1.53 -7.23 -18.51
CA ILE A 343 0.81 -5.96 -18.51
C ILE A 343 1.79 -4.86 -18.88
N GLN A 344 1.52 -4.14 -19.97
CA GLN A 344 2.50 -3.21 -20.55
C GLN A 344 2.06 -1.75 -20.54
N TRP A 345 0.75 -1.50 -20.44
CA TRP A 345 0.20 -0.14 -20.44
C TRP A 345 -1.13 -0.07 -19.71
N ALA A 346 -1.35 0.99 -18.94
CA ALA A 346 -2.61 1.21 -18.23
C ALA A 346 -2.98 2.70 -18.17
N ILE A 347 -4.29 2.99 -18.11
CA ILE A 347 -4.79 4.35 -17.90
C ILE A 347 -5.96 4.39 -16.92
N ASP A 348 -5.91 5.36 -16.01
CA ASP A 348 -7.05 5.75 -15.20
C ASP A 348 -7.03 7.27 -14.95
N ILE A 349 -8.18 7.85 -14.62
CA ILE A 349 -8.32 9.28 -14.34
C ILE A 349 -8.08 9.60 -12.87
N GLU A 350 -8.21 8.63 -11.96
CA GLU A 350 -8.13 8.83 -10.52
C GLU A 350 -6.68 8.75 -10.01
N PRO A 351 -6.09 9.86 -9.52
CA PRO A 351 -4.66 9.89 -9.16
C PRO A 351 -4.26 8.88 -8.07
N ASP A 352 -5.09 8.70 -7.04
CA ASP A 352 -4.82 7.72 -5.97
C ASP A 352 -4.80 6.28 -6.52
N ALA A 353 -5.67 5.97 -7.48
CA ALA A 353 -5.76 4.65 -8.09
C ALA A 353 -4.53 4.39 -8.97
N VAL A 354 -4.10 5.40 -9.74
CA VAL A 354 -2.86 5.34 -10.54
C VAL A 354 -1.63 5.20 -9.66
N ALA A 355 -1.56 5.90 -8.52
CA ALA A 355 -0.47 5.76 -7.57
C ALA A 355 -0.42 4.33 -6.98
N THR A 356 -1.58 3.79 -6.58
CA THR A 356 -1.72 2.39 -6.14
C THR A 356 -1.29 1.41 -7.23
N TYR A 357 -1.75 1.63 -8.46
CA TYR A 357 -1.42 0.80 -9.61
C TYR A 357 0.09 0.78 -9.83
N ARG A 358 0.72 1.96 -9.92
CA ARG A 358 2.17 2.10 -10.04
C ARG A 358 2.87 1.31 -8.96
N LEU A 359 2.58 1.53 -7.67
CA LEU A 359 3.27 0.85 -6.57
C LEU A 359 3.18 -0.69 -6.65
N ASN A 360 2.05 -1.25 -7.07
CA ASN A 360 1.81 -2.69 -7.07
C ASN A 360 2.16 -3.40 -8.39
N HIS A 361 2.40 -2.64 -9.46
CA HIS A 361 2.82 -3.14 -10.77
C HIS A 361 4.23 -2.63 -11.11
N PRO A 362 5.27 -3.14 -10.39
CA PRO A 362 6.67 -2.78 -10.64
C PRO A 362 7.16 -3.13 -12.04
N GLU A 363 6.55 -4.12 -12.70
CA GLU A 363 6.87 -4.57 -14.04
C GLU A 363 6.61 -3.50 -15.12
N ILE A 364 5.77 -2.51 -14.84
CA ILE A 364 5.40 -1.46 -15.80
C ILE A 364 6.21 -0.18 -15.53
N PRO A 365 6.85 0.43 -16.55
CA PRO A 365 7.38 1.79 -16.43
C PRO A 365 6.31 2.79 -16.00
N HIS A 366 6.67 3.75 -15.15
CA HIS A 366 5.71 4.75 -14.63
C HIS A 366 5.04 5.56 -15.72
N GLU A 367 5.76 5.83 -16.82
CA GLU A 367 5.27 6.55 -18.00
C GLU A 367 4.17 5.79 -18.76
N ASN A 368 4.16 4.47 -18.65
CA ASN A 368 3.14 3.60 -19.27
C ASN A 368 1.92 3.40 -18.37
N VAL A 369 1.95 3.88 -17.12
CA VAL A 369 0.77 3.98 -16.26
C VAL A 369 0.30 5.44 -16.27
N VAL A 370 -0.63 5.75 -17.15
CA VAL A 370 -1.08 7.11 -17.45
C VAL A 370 -2.17 7.56 -16.48
N CYS A 371 -1.96 8.70 -15.83
CA CYS A 371 -3.02 9.41 -15.10
C CYS A 371 -3.67 10.42 -16.03
N GLY A 372 -4.86 10.15 -16.54
CA GLY A 372 -5.53 11.04 -17.48
C GLY A 372 -6.91 10.58 -17.93
N ASP A 373 -7.62 11.50 -18.56
CA ASP A 373 -8.92 11.23 -19.16
C ASP A 373 -8.74 10.59 -20.54
N VAL A 374 -9.33 9.41 -20.76
CA VAL A 374 -9.35 8.70 -22.04
C VAL A 374 -9.97 9.52 -23.20
N ARG A 375 -10.70 10.59 -22.90
CA ARG A 375 -11.27 11.52 -23.88
C ARG A 375 -10.26 12.55 -24.39
N GLU A 376 -9.24 12.85 -23.59
CA GLU A 376 -8.25 13.90 -23.83
C GLU A 376 -6.89 13.32 -24.27
N VAL A 377 -6.56 12.12 -23.79
CA VAL A 377 -5.32 11.42 -24.15
C VAL A 377 -5.49 10.75 -25.51
N SER A 378 -4.48 10.87 -26.38
CA SER A 378 -4.34 10.06 -27.60
C SER A 378 -3.98 8.61 -27.24
N VAL A 379 -4.92 7.88 -26.64
CA VAL A 379 -4.70 6.55 -26.04
C VAL A 379 -4.07 5.58 -27.04
N ALA A 380 -4.59 5.49 -28.26
CA ALA A 380 -4.07 4.55 -29.26
C ALA A 380 -2.61 4.85 -29.66
N ASP A 381 -2.24 6.14 -29.79
CA ASP A 381 -0.86 6.52 -30.11
C ASP A 381 0.08 6.20 -28.96
N ARG A 382 -0.32 6.50 -27.71
CA ARG A 382 0.45 6.15 -26.51
C ARG A 382 0.62 4.65 -26.34
N ILE A 383 -0.43 3.87 -26.63
CA ILE A 383 -0.32 2.41 -26.64
C ILE A 383 0.69 1.97 -27.69
N ARG A 384 0.64 2.48 -28.93
CA ARG A 384 1.59 2.11 -30.00
C ARG A 384 3.04 2.49 -29.71
N GLU A 385 3.27 3.55 -28.91
CA GLU A 385 4.60 3.92 -28.42
C GLU A 385 5.18 2.86 -27.47
N ALA A 386 4.34 2.23 -26.65
CA ALA A 386 4.74 1.21 -25.67
C ALA A 386 4.67 -0.23 -26.22
N VAL A 387 3.60 -0.55 -26.94
CA VAL A 387 3.23 -1.88 -27.45
C VAL A 387 2.74 -1.73 -28.88
N SER A 388 3.49 -2.29 -29.84
CA SER A 388 3.17 -2.17 -31.27
C SER A 388 1.77 -2.68 -31.61
N GLN A 389 1.39 -3.84 -31.06
CA GLN A 389 0.05 -4.39 -31.14
C GLN A 389 -0.20 -5.29 -29.92
N PRO A 390 -1.07 -4.90 -28.97
CA PRO A 390 -1.34 -5.70 -27.80
C PRO A 390 -2.16 -6.94 -28.14
N ASP A 391 -1.93 -8.02 -27.40
CA ASP A 391 -2.70 -9.25 -27.54
C ASP A 391 -4.10 -9.09 -26.96
N ILE A 392 -4.21 -8.46 -25.79
CA ILE A 392 -5.48 -8.25 -25.11
C ILE A 392 -5.64 -6.78 -24.72
N LEU A 393 -6.85 -6.26 -24.95
CA LEU A 393 -7.29 -5.00 -24.35
C LEU A 393 -8.37 -5.30 -23.32
N VAL A 394 -8.15 -4.85 -22.09
CA VAL A 394 -9.11 -5.01 -21.00
C VAL A 394 -9.62 -3.67 -20.50
N GLY A 395 -10.79 -3.65 -19.86
CA GLY A 395 -11.24 -2.45 -19.16
C GLY A 395 -12.71 -2.43 -18.79
N GLY A 396 -13.06 -1.60 -17.81
CA GLY A 396 -14.42 -1.44 -17.30
C GLY A 396 -14.94 -0.01 -17.43
N PRO A 397 -15.38 0.44 -18.63
CA PRO A 397 -15.89 1.79 -18.81
C PRO A 397 -17.08 2.05 -17.87
N PRO A 398 -17.08 3.15 -17.08
CA PRO A 398 -18.08 3.36 -16.05
C PRO A 398 -19.49 3.58 -16.62
N CYS A 399 -20.45 2.75 -16.19
CA CYS A 399 -21.81 2.69 -16.73
C CYS A 399 -22.89 3.30 -15.80
N GLN A 400 -22.51 4.00 -14.72
CA GLN A 400 -23.43 4.48 -13.66
C GLN A 400 -24.61 5.32 -14.16
N SER A 401 -24.40 6.05 -15.25
CA SER A 401 -25.39 6.87 -15.95
C SER A 401 -26.57 6.10 -16.54
N LEU A 402 -26.34 4.84 -16.91
CA LEU A 402 -27.25 4.00 -17.69
C LEU A 402 -28.02 3.01 -16.80
N SER A 403 -27.69 2.93 -15.51
CA SER A 403 -28.44 2.14 -14.52
C SER A 403 -29.85 2.69 -14.29
N GLN A 404 -30.84 1.85 -13.95
CA GLN A 404 -32.21 2.30 -13.67
C GLN A 404 -32.28 3.40 -12.60
N ALA A 405 -31.43 3.32 -11.56
CA ALA A 405 -31.37 4.34 -10.52
C ALA A 405 -30.75 5.65 -11.02
N GLY A 406 -29.66 5.59 -11.79
CA GLY A 406 -29.01 6.75 -12.40
C GLY A 406 -29.90 7.46 -13.44
N TYR A 407 -30.63 6.69 -14.25
CA TYR A 407 -31.62 7.19 -15.21
C TYR A 407 -32.78 7.89 -14.48
N ARG A 408 -33.37 7.26 -13.45
CA ARG A 408 -34.47 7.84 -12.65
C ARG A 408 -34.03 9.11 -11.93
N SER A 409 -32.85 9.13 -11.32
CA SER A 409 -32.34 10.30 -10.61
C SER A 409 -32.13 11.50 -11.52
N ARG A 410 -31.65 11.28 -12.75
CA ARG A 410 -31.38 12.40 -13.68
C ARG A 410 -32.60 12.85 -14.46
N ARG A 411 -33.51 11.94 -14.81
CA ARG A 411 -34.82 12.31 -15.34
C ARG A 411 -35.66 13.09 -14.31
N ALA A 412 -35.49 12.81 -13.01
CA ALA A 412 -36.14 13.58 -11.95
C ALA A 412 -35.57 15.01 -11.78
N SER A 413 -34.34 15.25 -12.24
CA SER A 413 -33.71 16.59 -12.24
C SER A 413 -33.81 17.32 -13.58
N ASP A 414 -34.03 16.60 -14.67
CA ASP A 414 -34.12 17.13 -16.05
C ASP A 414 -35.09 16.28 -16.87
N ASP A 415 -36.29 16.82 -17.15
CA ASP A 415 -37.36 16.13 -17.88
C ASP A 415 -37.01 15.87 -19.36
N ASP A 416 -36.04 16.61 -19.93
CA ASP A 416 -35.56 16.48 -21.32
C ASP A 416 -34.31 15.57 -21.45
N TYR A 417 -33.91 14.88 -20.37
CA TYR A 417 -32.72 14.01 -20.36
C TYR A 417 -32.80 12.88 -21.41
N SER A 418 -31.86 12.90 -22.37
CA SER A 418 -31.65 11.86 -23.37
C SER A 418 -30.36 11.08 -23.09
N ILE A 419 -30.47 9.75 -23.03
CA ILE A 419 -29.34 8.82 -22.90
C ILE A 419 -28.32 8.99 -24.04
N LEU A 420 -28.80 9.36 -25.23
CA LEU A 420 -27.97 9.55 -26.43
C LEU A 420 -27.07 10.81 -26.35
N ASN A 421 -27.39 11.76 -25.46
CA ASN A 421 -26.66 13.01 -25.28
C ASN A 421 -25.84 13.05 -23.98
N ASP A 422 -25.70 11.92 -23.27
CA ASP A 422 -24.96 11.84 -22.01
C ASP A 422 -23.46 11.68 -22.26
N ASP A 423 -22.64 12.54 -21.63
CA ASP A 423 -21.18 12.50 -21.70
C ASP A 423 -20.58 11.13 -21.36
N ARG A 424 -21.27 10.28 -20.60
CA ARG A 424 -20.80 8.93 -20.25
C ARG A 424 -21.08 7.86 -21.31
N THR A 425 -22.06 8.06 -22.19
CA THR A 425 -22.24 7.28 -23.44
C THR A 425 -20.97 7.41 -24.30
N THR A 426 -20.29 8.56 -24.22
CA THR A 426 -18.99 8.79 -24.85
C THR A 426 -17.89 7.84 -24.37
N LEU A 427 -17.90 7.36 -23.11
CA LEU A 427 -16.77 6.58 -22.57
C LEU A 427 -16.69 5.16 -23.14
N TYR A 428 -17.82 4.47 -23.32
CA TYR A 428 -17.80 3.19 -24.02
C TYR A 428 -17.46 3.38 -25.50
N THR A 429 -17.96 4.46 -26.14
CA THR A 429 -17.58 4.78 -27.53
C THR A 429 -16.08 5.02 -27.65
N ARG A 430 -15.45 5.69 -26.67
CA ARG A 430 -13.98 5.83 -26.62
C ARG A 430 -13.29 4.48 -26.49
N TYR A 431 -13.80 3.57 -25.65
CA TYR A 431 -13.28 2.21 -25.56
C TYR A 431 -13.33 1.50 -26.93
N VAL A 432 -14.48 1.52 -27.62
CA VAL A 432 -14.63 0.90 -28.95
C VAL A 432 -13.72 1.56 -29.99
N ASN A 433 -13.56 2.89 -29.96
CA ASN A 433 -12.64 3.60 -30.85
C ASN A 433 -11.19 3.14 -30.64
N VAL A 434 -10.74 3.00 -29.38
CA VAL A 434 -9.41 2.47 -29.09
C VAL A 434 -9.27 1.03 -29.59
N VAL A 435 -10.29 0.17 -29.41
CA VAL A 435 -10.28 -1.20 -29.96
C VAL A 435 -10.15 -1.21 -31.49
N SER A 436 -10.86 -0.34 -32.19
CA SER A 436 -10.79 -0.19 -33.66
C SER A 436 -9.39 0.24 -34.12
N GLU A 437 -8.76 1.17 -33.40
CA GLU A 437 -7.45 1.72 -33.74
C GLU A 437 -6.28 0.81 -33.37
N VAL A 438 -6.36 0.11 -32.24
CA VAL A 438 -5.29 -0.72 -31.69
C VAL A 438 -5.39 -2.17 -32.18
N ARG A 439 -6.59 -2.64 -32.52
CA ARG A 439 -6.88 -3.97 -33.08
C ARG A 439 -6.28 -5.15 -32.26
N PRO A 440 -6.56 -5.25 -30.95
CA PRO A 440 -6.10 -6.38 -30.13
C PRO A 440 -6.61 -7.73 -30.67
N LYS A 441 -6.01 -8.84 -30.26
CA LYS A 441 -6.51 -10.19 -30.63
C LYS A 441 -7.81 -10.51 -29.89
N ALA A 442 -7.86 -10.15 -28.61
CA ALA A 442 -9.04 -10.32 -27.77
C ALA A 442 -9.35 -9.04 -26.96
N ILE A 443 -10.61 -8.89 -26.58
CA ILE A 443 -11.08 -7.84 -25.68
C ILE A 443 -11.79 -8.47 -24.49
N VAL A 444 -11.59 -7.90 -23.31
CA VAL A 444 -12.35 -8.26 -22.10
C VAL A 444 -12.92 -6.99 -21.49
N MET A 445 -14.24 -6.92 -21.38
CA MET A 445 -14.94 -5.82 -20.73
C MET A 445 -15.70 -6.32 -19.52
N GLU A 446 -15.43 -5.72 -18.35
CA GLU A 446 -16.20 -5.93 -17.13
C GLU A 446 -17.18 -4.77 -16.91
N ASN A 447 -18.41 -5.07 -16.51
CA ASN A 447 -19.36 -4.03 -16.12
C ASN A 447 -20.43 -4.51 -15.14
N VAL A 448 -21.21 -3.56 -14.61
CA VAL A 448 -22.34 -3.84 -13.74
C VAL A 448 -23.51 -4.50 -14.49
N GLU A 449 -24.28 -5.35 -13.81
CA GLU A 449 -25.50 -6.00 -14.34
C GLU A 449 -26.51 -5.01 -14.94
N GLY A 450 -26.54 -3.76 -14.45
CA GLY A 450 -27.37 -2.69 -15.01
C GLY A 450 -27.22 -2.50 -16.53
N MET A 451 -26.10 -2.90 -17.12
CA MET A 451 -25.82 -2.80 -18.56
C MET A 451 -26.66 -3.75 -19.43
N VAL A 452 -27.09 -4.89 -18.87
CA VAL A 452 -27.95 -5.88 -19.58
C VAL A 452 -29.44 -5.62 -19.36
N ASN A 453 -29.78 -4.71 -18.45
CA ASN A 453 -31.15 -4.33 -18.17
C ASN A 453 -31.64 -3.28 -19.17
N GLU A 454 -32.95 -3.30 -19.48
CA GLU A 454 -33.56 -2.25 -20.29
C GLU A 454 -33.44 -0.89 -19.58
N VAL A 455 -33.02 0.13 -20.33
CA VAL A 455 -32.92 1.48 -19.79
C VAL A 455 -34.32 2.08 -19.69
N GLY A 456 -34.85 2.15 -18.47
CA GLY A 456 -36.23 2.59 -18.25
C GLY A 456 -37.25 1.57 -18.79
N ASN A 457 -38.16 2.02 -19.66
CA ASN A 457 -39.14 1.19 -20.37
C ASN A 457 -38.96 1.34 -21.90
N THR A 458 -37.71 1.52 -22.35
CA THR A 458 -37.41 1.86 -23.76
C THR A 458 -37.26 0.63 -24.66
N GLY A 459 -37.12 -0.57 -24.10
CA GLY A 459 -36.78 -1.78 -24.87
C GLY A 459 -35.31 -1.86 -25.30
N VAL A 460 -34.46 -0.92 -24.85
CA VAL A 460 -33.06 -0.82 -25.29
C VAL A 460 -32.10 -1.21 -24.17
N ARG A 461 -31.10 -2.05 -24.49
CA ARG A 461 -30.03 -2.47 -23.57
C ARG A 461 -28.68 -1.95 -24.07
N VAL A 462 -27.88 -1.42 -23.16
CA VAL A 462 -26.55 -0.87 -23.49
C VAL A 462 -25.62 -1.96 -24.03
N ILE A 463 -25.74 -3.18 -23.51
CA ILE A 463 -24.95 -4.33 -23.97
C ILE A 463 -25.14 -4.62 -25.46
N ASP A 464 -26.34 -4.40 -26.00
CA ASP A 464 -26.62 -4.66 -27.42
C ASP A 464 -25.87 -3.66 -28.31
N TRP A 465 -25.82 -2.38 -27.92
CA TRP A 465 -25.03 -1.36 -28.63
C TRP A 465 -23.54 -1.69 -28.66
N VAL A 466 -22.97 -2.13 -27.53
CA VAL A 466 -21.55 -2.50 -27.47
C VAL A 466 -21.26 -3.68 -28.40
N ARG A 467 -22.14 -4.69 -28.45
CA ARG A 467 -22.00 -5.82 -29.38
C ARG A 467 -22.11 -5.39 -30.83
N GLU A 468 -23.10 -4.57 -31.15
CA GLU A 468 -23.34 -4.07 -32.51
C GLU A 468 -22.16 -3.24 -33.00
N ASP A 469 -21.67 -2.28 -32.19
CA ASP A 469 -20.55 -1.42 -32.57
C ASP A 469 -19.26 -2.23 -32.80
N LEU A 470 -18.94 -3.17 -31.92
CA LEU A 470 -17.75 -4.04 -32.06
C LEU A 470 -17.87 -5.03 -33.23
N ALA A 471 -19.08 -5.49 -33.55
CA ALA A 471 -19.33 -6.33 -34.71
C ALA A 471 -19.29 -5.54 -36.03
N ALA A 472 -19.79 -4.29 -36.03
CA ALA A 472 -19.83 -3.39 -37.18
C ALA A 472 -18.44 -2.91 -37.62
N LEU A 473 -17.43 -2.98 -36.74
CA LEU A 473 -16.02 -2.82 -37.10
C LEU A 473 -15.56 -3.76 -38.24
N ASP A 474 -16.32 -4.82 -38.55
CA ASP A 474 -16.08 -5.68 -39.71
C ASP A 474 -16.19 -4.93 -41.05
N GLU A 475 -17.00 -3.86 -41.13
CA GLU A 475 -17.11 -3.01 -42.33
C GLU A 475 -15.78 -2.35 -42.69
N THR A 476 -14.91 -2.14 -41.70
CA THR A 476 -13.54 -1.63 -41.87
C THR A 476 -12.47 -2.72 -41.80
N GLY A 477 -12.87 -4.00 -41.76
CA GLY A 477 -11.99 -5.17 -41.65
C GLY A 477 -11.37 -5.36 -40.26
N THR A 478 -12.02 -4.85 -39.22
CA THR A 478 -11.57 -4.84 -37.82
C THR A 478 -12.57 -5.46 -36.84
N GLY A 479 -13.52 -6.27 -37.33
CA GLY A 479 -14.63 -6.81 -36.55
C GLY A 479 -14.25 -7.88 -35.52
N TYR A 480 -15.11 -8.04 -34.52
CA TYR A 480 -15.00 -9.05 -33.47
C TYR A 480 -16.25 -9.93 -33.42
N TYR A 481 -16.07 -11.21 -33.09
CA TYR A 481 -17.15 -12.00 -32.50
C TYR A 481 -17.24 -11.64 -31.03
N VAL A 482 -18.45 -11.33 -30.55
CA VAL A 482 -18.65 -10.80 -29.19
C VAL A 482 -19.80 -11.54 -28.51
N ASP A 483 -19.54 -11.99 -27.29
CA ASP A 483 -20.56 -12.53 -26.42
C ASP A 483 -20.36 -12.06 -24.97
N PHE A 484 -21.39 -12.22 -24.15
CA PHE A 484 -21.34 -11.80 -22.75
C PHE A 484 -22.11 -12.74 -21.83
N ARG A 485 -21.74 -12.72 -20.55
CA ARG A 485 -22.41 -13.48 -19.49
C ARG A 485 -22.56 -12.64 -18.23
N VAL A 486 -23.71 -12.76 -17.56
CA VAL A 486 -23.85 -12.29 -16.18
C VAL A 486 -23.26 -13.38 -15.29
N GLN A 487 -22.21 -13.03 -14.55
CA GLN A 487 -21.40 -13.93 -13.74
C GLN A 487 -21.48 -13.52 -12.28
N ASP A 488 -21.93 -14.44 -11.42
CA ASP A 488 -21.68 -14.30 -9.98
C ASP A 488 -20.22 -14.65 -9.72
N MET A 489 -19.48 -13.69 -9.18
CA MET A 489 -18.07 -13.85 -8.83
C MET A 489 -17.83 -14.94 -7.78
N SER A 490 -18.85 -15.32 -7.00
CA SER A 490 -18.76 -16.42 -6.04
C SER A 490 -18.50 -17.78 -6.71
N GLU A 491 -19.05 -18.00 -7.92
CA GLU A 491 -18.82 -19.20 -8.73
C GLU A 491 -17.39 -19.29 -9.28
N LEU A 492 -16.69 -18.14 -9.35
CA LEU A 492 -15.26 -18.06 -9.71
C LEU A 492 -14.34 -18.28 -8.49
N GLY A 493 -14.91 -18.47 -7.30
CA GLY A 493 -14.18 -18.64 -6.06
C GLY A 493 -13.83 -17.34 -5.34
N VAL A 494 -14.54 -16.24 -5.60
CA VAL A 494 -14.41 -15.00 -4.81
C VAL A 494 -15.32 -15.12 -3.57
N PRO A 495 -14.91 -14.70 -2.35
CA PRO A 495 -15.71 -14.88 -1.13
C PRO A 495 -16.77 -13.78 -0.98
N GLN A 496 -17.49 -13.54 -2.08
CA GLN A 496 -18.40 -12.44 -2.24
C GLN A 496 -19.43 -12.76 -3.33
N GLN A 497 -20.71 -12.53 -3.04
CA GLN A 497 -21.78 -12.52 -4.03
C GLN A 497 -21.76 -11.19 -4.77
N ARG A 498 -21.37 -11.23 -6.04
CA ARG A 498 -21.20 -10.04 -6.88
C ARG A 498 -21.48 -10.39 -8.33
N ASP A 499 -22.65 -9.99 -8.81
CA ASP A 499 -23.01 -10.16 -10.21
C ASP A 499 -22.35 -9.10 -11.10
N ARG A 500 -21.68 -9.54 -12.16
CA ARG A 500 -21.08 -8.67 -13.18
C ARG A 500 -21.29 -9.21 -14.57
N VAL A 501 -21.37 -8.29 -15.53
CA VAL A 501 -21.37 -8.61 -16.95
C VAL A 501 -19.92 -8.76 -17.37
N LEU A 502 -19.57 -9.95 -17.85
CA LEU A 502 -18.29 -10.24 -18.47
C LEU A 502 -18.54 -10.36 -19.97
N LEU A 503 -18.00 -9.43 -20.74
CA LEU A 503 -18.03 -9.45 -22.20
C LEU A 503 -16.66 -9.84 -22.71
N VAL A 504 -16.62 -10.82 -23.62
CA VAL A 504 -15.42 -11.23 -24.33
C VAL A 504 -15.66 -10.99 -25.81
N GLY A 505 -14.64 -10.48 -26.49
CA GLY A 505 -14.62 -10.40 -27.94
C GLY A 505 -13.33 -10.96 -28.50
N VAL A 506 -13.44 -11.68 -29.61
CA VAL A 506 -12.30 -12.27 -30.33
C VAL A 506 -12.31 -11.73 -31.75
N ARG A 507 -11.16 -11.29 -32.23
CA ARG A 507 -11.04 -10.73 -33.58
C ARG A 507 -11.43 -11.79 -34.61
N LYS A 508 -12.23 -11.41 -35.61
CA LYS A 508 -12.88 -12.37 -36.54
C LYS A 508 -11.90 -13.21 -37.38
N ASP A 509 -10.67 -12.75 -37.58
CA ASP A 509 -9.61 -13.51 -38.26
C ASP A 509 -9.00 -14.63 -37.39
N LEU A 510 -9.30 -14.66 -36.10
CA LEU A 510 -8.74 -15.63 -35.13
C LEU A 510 -9.76 -16.67 -34.65
N ALA A 511 -11.05 -16.45 -34.88
CA ALA A 511 -12.12 -17.38 -34.53
C ALA A 511 -12.94 -17.75 -35.78
N GLU A 512 -13.40 -18.99 -35.86
CA GLU A 512 -14.21 -19.47 -36.99
C GLU A 512 -15.64 -18.93 -36.92
N ASN A 513 -16.18 -18.83 -35.71
CA ASN A 513 -17.56 -18.40 -35.47
C ASN A 513 -17.75 -17.89 -34.03
N SER A 514 -18.94 -17.36 -33.74
CA SER A 514 -19.26 -16.81 -32.42
C SER A 514 -19.32 -17.84 -31.28
N ASN A 515 -19.48 -19.14 -31.56
CA ASN A 515 -19.59 -20.16 -30.52
C ASN A 515 -18.27 -20.32 -29.75
N GLU A 516 -17.11 -20.09 -30.39
CA GLU A 516 -15.81 -20.10 -29.70
C GLU A 516 -15.79 -19.06 -28.55
N VAL A 517 -16.45 -17.91 -28.72
CA VAL A 517 -16.54 -16.87 -27.68
C VAL A 517 -17.49 -17.28 -26.57
N THR A 518 -18.62 -17.91 -26.92
CA THR A 518 -19.57 -18.46 -25.94
C THR A 518 -18.91 -19.57 -25.10
N ASP A 519 -18.13 -20.45 -25.72
CA ASP A 519 -17.44 -21.55 -25.06
C ASP A 519 -16.42 -21.04 -24.02
N ILE A 520 -15.72 -19.92 -24.29
CA ILE A 520 -14.84 -19.26 -23.30
C ILE A 520 -15.63 -18.87 -22.05
N LEU A 521 -16.78 -18.21 -22.24
CA LEU A 521 -17.61 -17.72 -21.14
C LEU A 521 -18.24 -18.87 -20.35
N ASP A 522 -18.66 -19.92 -21.04
CA ASP A 522 -19.23 -21.12 -20.41
C ASP A 522 -18.18 -21.94 -19.66
N GLY A 523 -16.91 -21.84 -20.05
CA GLY A 523 -15.77 -22.45 -19.37
C GLY A 523 -15.34 -21.77 -18.06
N LEU A 524 -15.85 -20.58 -17.72
CA LEU A 524 -15.41 -19.82 -16.54
C LEU A 524 -15.87 -20.41 -15.20
N ALA A 525 -16.98 -21.17 -15.17
CA ALA A 525 -17.60 -21.62 -13.93
C ALA A 525 -16.92 -22.88 -13.36
N ILE A 526 -16.29 -22.77 -12.19
CA ILE A 526 -15.44 -23.83 -11.62
C ILE A 526 -15.93 -24.36 -10.27
N ASN A 527 -16.57 -23.54 -9.43
CA ASN A 527 -16.81 -23.93 -8.03
C ASN A 527 -18.30 -23.88 -7.63
N LYS A 528 -18.81 -25.01 -7.13
CA LYS A 528 -20.19 -25.10 -6.61
C LYS A 528 -20.32 -24.54 -5.18
N ASP A 529 -19.22 -24.51 -4.43
CA ASP A 529 -19.22 -24.05 -3.04
C ASP A 529 -18.50 -22.70 -2.95
N ALA A 530 -19.28 -21.62 -2.77
CA ALA A 530 -18.75 -20.28 -2.60
C ALA A 530 -17.90 -20.19 -1.30
N PRO A 531 -16.70 -19.58 -1.34
CA PRO A 531 -15.90 -19.44 -0.13
C PRO A 531 -16.53 -18.43 0.83
N SER A 532 -16.46 -18.74 2.12
CA SER A 532 -17.07 -17.92 3.17
C SER A 532 -16.18 -16.75 3.61
N ILE A 533 -16.77 -15.77 4.29
CA ILE A 533 -16.05 -14.66 4.92
C ILE A 533 -14.98 -15.19 5.88
N GLN A 534 -15.28 -16.25 6.64
CA GLN A 534 -14.32 -16.89 7.55
C GLN A 534 -13.10 -17.43 6.82
N GLN A 535 -13.30 -18.07 5.67
CA GLN A 535 -12.20 -18.56 4.84
C GLN A 535 -11.38 -17.41 4.27
N GLY A 536 -12.04 -16.38 3.71
CA GLY A 536 -11.38 -15.24 3.08
C GLY A 536 -10.56 -14.36 4.04
N LEU A 537 -11.05 -14.15 5.26
CA LEU A 537 -10.41 -13.30 6.27
C LEU A 537 -9.48 -14.05 7.23
N SER A 538 -9.40 -15.38 7.15
CA SER A 538 -8.52 -16.18 8.01
C SER A 538 -7.05 -15.72 7.94
N GLY A 539 -6.42 -15.67 9.11
CA GLY A 539 -5.03 -15.23 9.28
C GLY A 539 -4.85 -13.72 9.50
N LEU A 540 -5.89 -12.90 9.29
CA LEU A 540 -5.84 -11.48 9.65
C LEU A 540 -6.06 -11.24 11.15
N SER A 541 -5.52 -10.13 11.66
CA SER A 541 -5.68 -9.71 13.05
C SER A 541 -7.14 -9.33 13.35
N ARG A 542 -7.62 -9.67 14.54
CA ARG A 542 -9.00 -9.38 14.98
C ARG A 542 -9.06 -8.05 15.72
N LEU A 543 -9.34 -6.98 15.00
CA LEU A 543 -9.41 -5.61 15.54
C LEU A 543 -10.75 -5.30 16.23
N ARG A 544 -10.73 -4.30 17.11
CA ARG A 544 -11.91 -3.59 17.63
C ARG A 544 -12.13 -2.27 16.87
N ARG A 545 -13.26 -1.61 17.11
CA ARG A 545 -13.51 -0.25 16.62
C ARG A 545 -12.37 0.70 16.98
N GLY A 546 -11.88 1.44 15.98
CA GLY A 546 -10.78 2.40 16.11
C GLY A 546 -9.37 1.80 16.22
N GLU A 547 -9.23 0.47 16.23
CA GLU A 547 -7.94 -0.18 16.21
C GLU A 547 -7.38 -0.33 14.78
N GLY A 548 -6.12 -0.74 14.70
CA GLY A 548 -5.41 -0.93 13.43
C GLY A 548 -4.73 0.34 12.92
N GLY A 549 -4.37 0.32 11.63
CA GLY A 549 -3.61 1.40 11.01
C GLY A 549 -3.28 1.14 9.54
N ARG A 550 -2.53 2.08 8.94
CA ARG A 550 -2.04 1.96 7.56
C ARG A 550 -1.06 0.79 7.42
N VAL A 551 -0.23 0.55 8.44
CA VAL A 551 0.70 -0.57 8.53
C VAL A 551 0.64 -1.12 9.95
N LEU A 552 0.47 -2.43 10.08
CA LEU A 552 0.58 -3.14 11.36
C LEU A 552 1.72 -4.15 11.28
N ALA A 553 2.48 -4.26 12.37
CA ALA A 553 3.51 -5.28 12.53
C ALA A 553 2.92 -6.46 13.30
N GLU A 554 2.61 -7.57 12.63
CA GLU A 554 2.08 -8.75 13.32
C GLU A 554 3.19 -9.54 14.03
N THR A 555 2.88 -10.00 15.24
CA THR A 555 3.67 -11.07 15.92
C THR A 555 2.99 -12.43 15.88
N THR A 556 1.70 -12.52 15.54
CA THR A 556 0.98 -13.79 15.38
C THR A 556 -0.07 -13.73 14.27
N GLN A 557 0.32 -14.11 13.05
CA GLN A 557 -0.65 -14.46 12.01
C GLN A 557 -1.42 -15.69 12.47
N GLY A 558 -2.74 -15.57 12.58
CA GLY A 558 -3.61 -16.71 12.88
C GLY A 558 -3.46 -17.79 11.81
N ASN A 559 -4.00 -18.99 12.08
CA ASN A 559 -4.01 -20.04 11.09
C ASN A 559 -4.79 -19.58 9.84
N ARG A 560 -4.13 -19.65 8.68
CA ARG A 560 -4.74 -19.36 7.38
C ARG A 560 -5.51 -20.56 6.88
N SER A 561 -6.65 -20.31 6.26
CA SER A 561 -7.45 -21.36 5.63
C SER A 561 -6.76 -21.87 4.35
N LYS A 562 -7.16 -23.05 3.89
CA LYS A 562 -6.73 -23.58 2.59
C LYS A 562 -7.04 -22.62 1.45
N TYR A 563 -8.17 -21.91 1.53
CA TYR A 563 -8.58 -20.92 0.52
C TYR A 563 -7.54 -19.82 0.32
N VAL A 564 -7.02 -19.27 1.43
CA VAL A 564 -5.99 -18.21 1.41
C VAL A 564 -4.71 -18.69 0.74
N ILE A 565 -4.28 -19.91 1.06
CA ILE A 565 -3.03 -20.50 0.55
C ILE A 565 -3.18 -20.88 -0.93
N THR A 566 -4.27 -21.54 -1.32
CA THR A 566 -4.48 -22.03 -2.70
C THR A 566 -4.72 -20.91 -3.71
N ASN A 567 -5.12 -19.72 -3.24
CA ASN A 567 -5.31 -18.55 -4.11
C ASN A 567 -4.19 -17.51 -3.97
N ASP A 568 -3.05 -17.89 -3.40
CA ASP A 568 -1.86 -17.04 -3.31
C ASP A 568 -2.11 -15.67 -2.66
N LEU A 569 -3.08 -15.61 -1.74
CA LEU A 569 -3.41 -14.38 -1.02
C LEU A 569 -2.38 -14.08 0.08
N GLU A 570 -1.68 -15.10 0.55
CA GLU A 570 -0.52 -14.99 1.43
C GLU A 570 0.76 -14.82 0.60
N THR A 571 1.35 -13.63 0.64
CA THR A 571 2.56 -13.29 -0.13
C THR A 571 3.86 -13.39 0.69
N GLY A 572 3.79 -14.00 1.87
CA GLY A 572 4.90 -14.10 2.82
C GLY A 572 5.25 -12.79 3.55
N THR A 573 4.55 -11.69 3.28
CA THR A 573 4.61 -10.47 4.09
C THR A 573 4.12 -10.75 5.52
N ARG A 574 4.78 -10.10 6.48
CA ARG A 574 4.37 -10.13 7.90
C ARG A 574 3.78 -8.82 8.37
N LEU A 575 3.60 -7.89 7.43
CA LEU A 575 2.90 -6.65 7.69
C LEU A 575 1.49 -6.76 7.16
N GLN A 576 0.56 -6.07 7.83
CA GLN A 576 -0.78 -5.88 7.30
C GLN A 576 -0.93 -4.43 6.87
N PHE A 577 -1.15 -4.24 5.57
CA PHE A 577 -1.36 -2.93 4.98
C PHE A 577 -2.85 -2.59 4.92
N ASN A 578 -3.19 -1.33 5.17
CA ASN A 578 -4.56 -0.79 5.11
C ASN A 578 -5.55 -1.51 6.05
N HIS A 579 -5.08 -2.09 7.15
CA HIS A 579 -5.92 -2.79 8.13
C HIS A 579 -6.29 -1.86 9.29
N GLN A 580 -7.22 -0.95 9.01
CA GLN A 580 -7.67 0.07 9.96
C GLN A 580 -9.19 0.03 10.10
N ALA A 581 -9.65 -0.13 11.34
CA ALA A 581 -11.06 -0.08 11.70
C ALA A 581 -11.53 1.37 11.88
N ARG A 582 -12.81 1.61 11.57
CA ARG A 582 -13.45 2.90 11.86
C ARG A 582 -13.77 3.00 13.36
N ASP A 583 -13.73 4.21 13.90
CA ASP A 583 -14.08 4.46 15.31
C ASP A 583 -15.57 4.31 15.61
N HIS A 584 -16.43 4.61 14.62
CA HIS A 584 -17.89 4.76 14.75
C HIS A 584 -18.28 5.64 15.95
N PRO A 585 -18.05 6.97 15.88
CA PRO A 585 -18.26 7.87 17.02
C PRO A 585 -19.74 8.11 17.36
N MET A 586 -20.67 7.75 16.47
CA MET A 586 -22.10 7.97 16.71
C MET A 586 -22.66 6.90 17.64
N SER A 587 -23.30 7.31 18.74
CA SER A 587 -23.90 6.39 19.71
C SER A 587 -24.95 5.47 19.09
N LYS A 588 -25.71 5.94 18.08
CA LYS A 588 -26.69 5.10 17.38
C LYS A 588 -26.06 3.90 16.68
N ASP A 589 -24.91 4.09 16.03
CA ASP A 589 -24.21 3.01 15.31
C ASP A 589 -23.69 2.00 16.32
N GLN A 590 -23.15 2.49 17.44
CA GLN A 590 -22.68 1.64 18.54
C GLN A 590 -23.82 0.79 19.11
N ILE A 591 -24.97 1.40 19.44
CA ILE A 591 -26.15 0.67 19.96
C ILE A 591 -26.63 -0.37 18.95
N LEU A 592 -26.73 0.00 17.67
CA LEU A 592 -27.16 -0.93 16.62
C LEU A 592 -26.22 -2.13 16.51
N PHE A 593 -24.90 -1.90 16.53
CA PHE A 593 -23.91 -2.98 16.39
C PHE A 593 -23.76 -3.85 17.65
N ASP A 594 -23.93 -3.25 18.83
CA ASP A 594 -23.58 -3.87 20.11
C ASP A 594 -24.79 -4.51 20.83
N GLU A 595 -26.01 -4.12 20.45
CA GLU A 595 -27.24 -4.48 21.16
C GLU A 595 -28.36 -4.92 20.23
N ALA A 596 -28.57 -4.23 19.11
CA ALA A 596 -29.75 -4.47 18.27
C ALA A 596 -29.56 -5.58 17.22
N LEU A 597 -28.36 -5.73 16.66
CA LEU A 597 -28.09 -6.64 15.55
C LEU A 597 -27.50 -7.98 16.03
N SER A 598 -28.06 -9.07 15.51
CA SER A 598 -27.50 -10.42 15.53
C SER A 598 -26.95 -10.80 14.14
N PRO A 599 -26.07 -11.82 14.03
CA PRO A 599 -25.58 -12.28 12.73
C PRO A 599 -26.74 -12.59 11.77
N GLY A 600 -26.68 -12.03 10.55
CA GLY A 600 -27.74 -12.13 9.54
C GLY A 600 -28.76 -10.99 9.56
N ASP A 601 -28.90 -10.28 10.69
CA ASP A 601 -29.87 -9.19 10.81
C ASP A 601 -29.49 -7.99 9.94
N THR A 602 -30.53 -7.29 9.49
CA THR A 602 -30.43 -6.01 8.82
C THR A 602 -31.19 -4.92 9.58
N GLY A 603 -31.00 -3.65 9.21
CA GLY A 603 -31.78 -2.55 9.76
C GLY A 603 -33.28 -2.68 9.48
N TRP A 604 -33.67 -3.44 8.46
CA TRP A 604 -35.07 -3.81 8.24
C TRP A 604 -35.61 -4.70 9.36
N ASP A 605 -34.84 -5.70 9.77
CA ASP A 605 -35.21 -6.66 10.82
C ASP A 605 -35.27 -5.95 12.19
N VAL A 606 -34.36 -5.00 12.44
CA VAL A 606 -34.42 -4.14 13.63
C VAL A 606 -35.68 -3.26 13.62
N LYS A 607 -36.09 -2.72 12.46
CA LYS A 607 -37.28 -1.85 12.37
C LYS A 607 -38.59 -2.62 12.55
N TYR A 608 -38.69 -3.82 11.97
CA TYR A 608 -39.97 -4.50 11.77
C TYR A 608 -40.03 -5.94 12.31
N GLY A 609 -38.90 -6.56 12.63
CA GLY A 609 -38.81 -7.97 13.05
C GLY A 609 -38.88 -8.19 14.56
N GLY A 610 -38.49 -7.21 15.38
CA GLY A 610 -38.45 -7.30 16.86
C GLY A 610 -39.69 -6.79 17.59
N ASP A 611 -39.57 -6.65 18.93
CA ASP A 611 -40.57 -5.99 19.81
C ASP A 611 -40.61 -4.46 19.64
N GLY A 612 -39.76 -3.92 18.77
CA GLY A 612 -39.66 -2.51 18.43
C GLY A 612 -38.70 -1.72 19.33
N GLU A 613 -37.98 -2.36 20.26
CA GLU A 613 -37.08 -1.69 21.23
C GLU A 613 -36.09 -0.73 20.55
N TYR A 614 -35.43 -1.17 19.48
CA TYR A 614 -34.40 -0.38 18.78
C TYR A 614 -34.89 0.29 17.49
N ALA A 615 -36.20 0.25 17.19
CA ALA A 615 -36.73 0.71 15.91
C ALA A 615 -36.50 2.22 15.68
N GLU A 616 -36.37 3.02 16.73
CA GLU A 616 -36.12 4.46 16.62
C GLU A 616 -34.72 4.82 16.11
N TYR A 617 -33.72 3.94 16.31
CA TYR A 617 -32.35 4.16 15.81
C TYR A 617 -32.22 3.97 14.30
N ILE A 618 -33.22 3.34 13.66
CA ILE A 618 -33.36 3.24 12.21
C ILE A 618 -34.09 4.50 11.70
N GLU A 619 -33.31 5.56 11.49
CA GLU A 619 -33.78 6.90 11.13
C GLU A 619 -34.01 7.10 9.61
N TYR A 620 -33.50 6.20 8.77
CA TYR A 620 -33.68 6.30 7.31
C TYR A 620 -34.96 5.60 6.87
N ASP A 621 -35.49 6.04 5.73
CA ASP A 621 -36.71 5.48 5.15
C ASP A 621 -36.45 4.07 4.62
N VAL A 622 -36.72 3.07 5.46
CA VAL A 622 -36.67 1.65 5.09
C VAL A 622 -37.83 1.23 4.19
N GLY A 623 -38.78 2.11 3.88
CA GLY A 623 -39.99 1.77 3.12
C GLY A 623 -41.03 1.00 3.94
N THR A 624 -42.01 0.44 3.24
CA THR A 624 -43.10 -0.37 3.82
C THR A 624 -42.92 -1.83 3.45
N ALA A 625 -43.62 -2.76 4.12
CA ALA A 625 -43.57 -4.19 3.80
C ALA A 625 -43.87 -4.49 2.31
N GLU A 626 -44.72 -3.67 1.68
CA GLU A 626 -45.08 -3.78 0.27
C GLU A 626 -44.07 -3.11 -0.68
N LYS A 627 -43.31 -2.13 -0.20
CA LYS A 627 -42.31 -1.36 -0.96
C LYS A 627 -41.08 -1.06 -0.10
N PRO A 628 -40.28 -2.09 0.23
CA PRO A 628 -39.08 -1.92 1.03
C PRO A 628 -38.05 -1.06 0.27
N ARG A 629 -37.30 -0.27 1.02
CA ARG A 629 -36.21 0.60 0.53
C ARG A 629 -35.01 0.42 1.44
N PHE A 630 -33.80 0.32 0.88
CA PHE A 630 -32.57 0.19 1.66
C PHE A 630 -32.61 -0.93 2.72
N LYS A 631 -33.27 -2.05 2.42
CA LYS A 631 -33.44 -3.19 3.34
C LYS A 631 -32.11 -3.71 3.88
N ASP A 632 -31.03 -3.59 3.09
CA ASP A 632 -29.72 -4.18 3.38
C ASP A 632 -28.77 -3.27 4.17
N LYS A 633 -29.22 -2.07 4.58
CA LYS A 633 -28.41 -1.15 5.41
C LYS A 633 -28.43 -1.60 6.88
N TYR A 634 -27.34 -1.37 7.62
CA TYR A 634 -27.13 -1.91 8.98
C TYR A 634 -27.20 -3.45 9.00
N ARG A 635 -26.34 -4.09 8.20
CA ARG A 635 -26.29 -5.54 8.06
C ARG A 635 -25.13 -6.09 8.87
N MET A 636 -25.44 -7.05 9.75
CA MET A 636 -24.45 -7.88 10.41
C MET A 636 -24.18 -9.12 9.57
N LEU A 637 -22.92 -9.31 9.21
CA LEU A 637 -22.48 -10.40 8.35
C LEU A 637 -22.52 -11.74 9.09
N GLU A 638 -22.48 -12.83 8.33
CA GLU A 638 -22.39 -14.20 8.83
C GLU A 638 -21.05 -14.80 8.40
N TRP A 639 -20.34 -15.47 9.32
CA TRP A 639 -18.98 -15.95 9.07
C TRP A 639 -18.89 -17.05 8.02
N ASP A 640 -19.91 -17.89 7.97
CA ASP A 640 -20.05 -19.07 7.12
C ASP A 640 -20.66 -18.76 5.74
N GLU A 641 -21.18 -17.56 5.53
CA GLU A 641 -21.70 -17.10 4.25
C GLU A 641 -20.65 -16.28 3.48
N PRO A 642 -20.78 -16.14 2.15
CA PRO A 642 -20.01 -15.18 1.37
C PRO A 642 -20.43 -13.74 1.70
N SER A 643 -19.53 -12.78 1.50
CA SER A 643 -19.85 -11.36 1.69
C SER A 643 -20.88 -10.88 0.66
N PRO A 644 -21.78 -9.95 0.99
CA PRO A 644 -22.47 -9.17 -0.03
C PRO A 644 -21.45 -8.35 -0.85
N THR A 645 -21.88 -7.84 -2.00
CA THR A 645 -21.03 -7.12 -2.95
C THR A 645 -20.24 -5.97 -2.29
N ILE A 646 -18.91 -6.05 -2.21
CA ILE A 646 -18.03 -4.97 -1.76
C ILE A 646 -18.18 -3.75 -2.69
N VAL A 647 -18.79 -2.68 -2.16
CA VAL A 647 -19.09 -1.46 -2.92
C VAL A 647 -18.13 -0.33 -2.60
N ALA A 648 -17.88 0.55 -3.59
CA ALA A 648 -17.10 1.78 -3.38
C ALA A 648 -17.73 2.74 -2.35
N HIS A 649 -19.03 2.58 -2.06
CA HIS A 649 -19.73 3.35 -1.03
C HIS A 649 -19.21 3.06 0.40
N LEU A 650 -18.48 1.97 0.61
CA LEU A 650 -17.73 1.72 1.85
C LEU A 650 -16.81 2.89 2.25
N ALA A 651 -16.46 3.76 1.29
CA ALA A 651 -15.77 5.03 1.54
C ALA A 651 -16.53 5.96 2.50
N LYS A 652 -17.88 5.93 2.49
CA LYS A 652 -18.74 6.76 3.34
C LYS A 652 -18.97 6.11 4.69
N ASP A 653 -19.56 4.92 4.70
CA ASP A 653 -19.84 4.15 5.89
C ASP A 653 -19.69 2.66 5.62
N ALA A 654 -19.48 1.88 6.68
CA ALA A 654 -19.35 0.43 6.63
C ALA A 654 -20.54 -0.27 7.28
N ASN A 655 -21.69 0.41 7.35
CA ASN A 655 -22.81 -0.03 8.18
C ASN A 655 -23.50 -1.27 7.58
N ALA A 656 -23.33 -1.55 6.29
CA ALA A 656 -23.83 -2.79 5.66
C ALA A 656 -22.85 -3.98 5.75
N TYR A 657 -21.72 -3.83 6.45
CA TYR A 657 -20.64 -4.81 6.50
C TYR A 657 -20.11 -4.96 7.93
N VAL A 658 -21.01 -5.15 8.89
CA VAL A 658 -20.64 -5.28 10.31
C VAL A 658 -20.19 -6.71 10.58
N LEU A 659 -18.94 -6.89 11.01
CA LEU A 659 -18.43 -8.20 11.42
C LEU A 659 -18.96 -8.58 12.80
N PRO A 660 -19.46 -9.82 13.00
CA PRO A 660 -19.99 -10.29 14.27
C PRO A 660 -18.89 -10.88 15.18
N ASP A 661 -17.69 -10.27 15.21
CA ASP A 661 -16.53 -10.80 15.95
C ASP A 661 -16.83 -11.01 17.44
N TYR A 662 -17.69 -10.18 18.04
CA TYR A 662 -18.12 -10.37 19.43
C TYR A 662 -18.70 -11.76 19.66
N TYR A 663 -19.58 -12.24 18.77
CA TYR A 663 -20.30 -13.49 18.94
C TYR A 663 -19.38 -14.70 18.88
N GLU A 664 -18.34 -14.67 18.04
CA GLU A 664 -17.30 -15.70 17.99
C GLU A 664 -16.47 -15.71 19.28
N HIS A 665 -15.99 -14.53 19.72
CA HIS A 665 -15.11 -14.44 20.88
C HIS A 665 -15.84 -14.71 22.21
N ALA A 666 -17.04 -14.15 22.41
CA ALA A 666 -17.80 -14.30 23.64
C ALA A 666 -18.25 -15.76 23.87
N ARG A 667 -18.48 -16.54 22.80
CA ARG A 667 -18.77 -17.97 22.89
C ARG A 667 -17.61 -18.78 23.48
N HIS A 668 -16.37 -18.38 23.16
CA HIS A 668 -15.17 -19.10 23.58
C HIS A 668 -14.60 -18.60 24.91
N ASP A 669 -14.67 -17.29 25.18
CA ASP A 669 -14.10 -16.65 26.38
C ASP A 669 -14.99 -15.48 26.84
N PRO A 670 -16.05 -15.76 27.64
CA PRO A 670 -17.00 -14.74 28.10
C PRO A 670 -16.35 -13.62 28.93
N ASP A 671 -15.30 -13.93 29.69
CA ASP A 671 -14.61 -12.97 30.56
C ASP A 671 -13.79 -11.94 29.75
N ARG A 672 -13.51 -12.24 28.47
CA ARG A 672 -12.80 -11.35 27.53
C ARG A 672 -13.70 -10.79 26.42
N ALA A 673 -15.01 -11.00 26.52
CA ALA A 673 -15.97 -10.48 25.56
C ALA A 673 -15.94 -8.93 25.55
N ASP A 674 -15.73 -8.34 24.38
CA ASP A 674 -15.73 -6.88 24.21
C ASP A 674 -16.64 -6.55 23.02
N LYS A 675 -17.74 -5.84 23.28
CA LYS A 675 -18.71 -5.45 22.25
C LYS A 675 -18.10 -4.57 21.16
N ARG A 676 -16.99 -3.86 21.46
CA ARG A 676 -16.23 -3.07 20.47
C ARG A 676 -15.66 -3.91 19.32
N ARG A 677 -15.71 -5.24 19.41
CA ARG A 677 -15.40 -6.16 18.31
C ARG A 677 -16.45 -6.13 17.19
N ASN A 678 -17.69 -5.75 17.45
CA ASN A 678 -18.67 -5.51 16.39
C ASN A 678 -18.36 -4.18 15.70
N ARG A 679 -17.90 -4.27 14.45
CA ARG A 679 -17.42 -3.13 13.67
C ARG A 679 -17.61 -3.36 12.18
N GLY A 680 -17.61 -2.29 11.41
CA GLY A 680 -17.46 -2.41 9.96
C GLY A 680 -16.16 -3.12 9.57
N ILE A 681 -16.17 -3.84 8.44
CA ILE A 681 -14.94 -4.36 7.84
C ILE A 681 -13.93 -3.23 7.58
N THR A 682 -12.65 -3.56 7.69
CA THR A 682 -11.52 -2.71 7.32
C THR A 682 -11.26 -2.73 5.81
N PRO A 683 -10.47 -1.80 5.28
CA PRO A 683 -10.03 -1.84 3.89
C PRO A 683 -9.27 -3.14 3.54
N ARG A 684 -8.36 -3.64 4.39
CA ARG A 684 -7.69 -4.94 4.19
C ARG A 684 -8.67 -6.11 4.11
N GLU A 685 -9.67 -6.16 4.98
CA GLU A 685 -10.69 -7.21 4.94
C GLU A 685 -11.53 -7.11 3.66
N ALA A 686 -11.94 -5.90 3.26
CA ALA A 686 -12.61 -5.68 1.98
C ALA A 686 -11.74 -6.11 0.77
N ALA A 687 -10.43 -5.84 0.82
CA ALA A 687 -9.47 -6.24 -0.21
C ALA A 687 -9.36 -7.78 -0.28
N ARG A 688 -9.29 -8.48 0.85
CA ARG A 688 -9.32 -9.95 0.91
C ARG A 688 -10.63 -10.54 0.39
N LEU A 689 -11.76 -9.91 0.69
CA LEU A 689 -13.08 -10.30 0.14
C LEU A 689 -13.22 -10.00 -1.36
N GLN A 690 -12.41 -9.08 -1.88
CA GLN A 690 -12.18 -8.87 -3.31
C GLN A 690 -11.03 -9.73 -3.87
N SER A 691 -10.45 -10.65 -3.10
CA SER A 691 -9.32 -11.52 -3.49
C SER A 691 -7.99 -10.84 -3.84
N PHE A 692 -7.73 -9.65 -3.29
CA PHE A 692 -6.39 -9.03 -3.38
C PHE A 692 -5.36 -9.75 -2.49
N PRO A 693 -4.11 -9.91 -2.95
CA PRO A 693 -3.00 -10.40 -2.12
C PRO A 693 -2.69 -9.49 -0.92
N ASP A 694 -2.13 -10.07 0.14
CA ASP A 694 -1.82 -9.36 1.39
C ASP A 694 -0.83 -8.21 1.23
N ASP A 695 0.10 -8.32 0.28
CA ASP A 695 1.07 -7.26 0.02
C ASP A 695 0.53 -6.20 -0.95
N TYR A 696 -0.69 -6.30 -1.47
CA TYR A 696 -1.26 -5.28 -2.36
C TYR A 696 -1.58 -4.01 -1.55
N ILE A 697 -0.86 -2.91 -1.78
CA ILE A 697 -0.92 -1.71 -0.94
C ILE A 697 -1.78 -0.64 -1.61
N PHE A 698 -2.82 -0.15 -0.92
CA PHE A 698 -3.65 0.94 -1.42
C PHE A 698 -3.14 2.29 -0.93
N LEU A 699 -2.92 3.23 -1.84
CA LEU A 699 -2.45 4.59 -1.59
C LEU A 699 -3.59 5.61 -1.56
N GLY A 700 -3.28 6.82 -1.10
CA GLY A 700 -4.24 7.90 -0.89
C GLY A 700 -4.86 7.90 0.52
N PRO A 701 -5.91 8.71 0.75
CA PRO A 701 -6.58 8.79 2.04
C PRO A 701 -7.44 7.55 2.33
N PHE A 702 -7.74 7.32 3.61
CA PHE A 702 -8.51 6.15 4.09
C PHE A 702 -9.80 5.86 3.30
N THR A 703 -10.57 6.90 2.95
CA THR A 703 -11.82 6.76 2.18
C THR A 703 -11.56 6.35 0.73
N SER A 704 -10.42 6.73 0.15
CA SER A 704 -10.02 6.36 -1.21
C SER A 704 -9.71 4.87 -1.31
N TRP A 705 -9.13 4.25 -0.28
CA TRP A 705 -8.84 2.82 -0.26
C TRP A 705 -10.10 1.98 -0.50
N PHE A 706 -11.19 2.25 0.23
CA PHE A 706 -12.47 1.56 0.01
C PHE A 706 -13.05 1.81 -1.38
N ARG A 707 -12.93 3.03 -1.90
CA ARG A 707 -13.40 3.37 -3.25
C ARG A 707 -12.66 2.55 -4.31
N GLN A 708 -11.33 2.50 -4.21
CA GLN A 708 -10.46 1.70 -5.08
C GLN A 708 -10.83 0.21 -5.02
N ILE A 709 -10.94 -0.36 -3.82
CA ILE A 709 -11.28 -1.78 -3.62
C ILE A 709 -12.67 -2.12 -4.15
N GLY A 710 -13.68 -1.29 -3.90
CA GLY A 710 -15.05 -1.55 -4.33
C GLY A 710 -15.27 -1.40 -5.84
N ASN A 711 -14.49 -0.53 -6.50
CA ASN A 711 -14.49 -0.36 -7.95
C ASN A 711 -13.74 -1.47 -8.69
N ALA A 712 -12.78 -2.13 -8.03
CA ALA A 712 -11.95 -3.14 -8.67
C ALA A 712 -12.74 -4.40 -9.08
N VAL A 713 -12.23 -5.04 -10.14
CA VAL A 713 -12.51 -6.44 -10.46
C VAL A 713 -11.69 -7.32 -9.51
N PRO A 714 -12.27 -8.37 -8.90
CA PRO A 714 -11.52 -9.30 -8.06
C PRO A 714 -10.33 -9.94 -8.83
N PRO A 715 -9.09 -9.97 -8.30
CA PRO A 715 -7.97 -10.61 -8.99
C PRO A 715 -8.21 -12.08 -9.36
N ILE A 716 -8.89 -12.87 -8.52
CA ILE A 716 -9.24 -14.26 -8.90
C ILE A 716 -10.09 -14.29 -10.18
N ALA A 717 -11.05 -13.38 -10.32
CA ALA A 717 -11.87 -13.29 -11.53
C ALA A 717 -11.03 -12.91 -12.75
N GLY A 718 -10.12 -11.94 -12.59
CA GLY A 718 -9.16 -11.58 -13.65
C GLY A 718 -8.26 -12.74 -14.07
N ARG A 719 -7.79 -13.54 -13.11
CA ARG A 719 -6.99 -14.74 -13.36
C ARG A 719 -7.79 -15.79 -14.14
N ARG A 720 -9.03 -16.08 -13.74
CA ARG A 720 -9.91 -17.02 -14.46
C ARG A 720 -10.23 -16.56 -15.88
N LEU A 721 -10.47 -15.26 -16.07
CA LEU A 721 -10.67 -14.67 -17.39
C LEU A 721 -9.43 -14.82 -18.27
N GLY A 722 -8.24 -14.55 -17.73
CA GLY A 722 -6.98 -14.79 -18.43
C GLY A 722 -6.81 -16.25 -18.83
N GLU A 723 -6.99 -17.18 -17.90
CA GLU A 723 -6.93 -18.63 -18.16
C GLU A 723 -7.94 -19.08 -19.24
N ALA A 724 -9.13 -18.48 -19.30
CA ALA A 724 -10.14 -18.84 -20.30
C ALA A 724 -9.82 -18.30 -21.70
N VAL A 725 -9.23 -17.11 -21.78
CA VAL A 725 -8.89 -16.46 -23.07
C VAL A 725 -7.54 -16.92 -23.61
N SER A 726 -6.70 -17.57 -22.80
CA SER A 726 -5.33 -17.95 -23.15
C SER A 726 -5.24 -18.81 -24.42
N ASN A 727 -6.17 -19.73 -24.63
CA ASN A 727 -6.14 -20.66 -25.78
C ASN A 727 -6.23 -19.94 -27.13
N ILE A 728 -6.90 -18.80 -27.18
CA ILE A 728 -7.06 -18.02 -28.42
C ILE A 728 -5.86 -17.12 -28.67
N VAL A 729 -5.23 -16.66 -27.60
CA VAL A 729 -4.17 -15.65 -27.68
C VAL A 729 -2.79 -16.29 -27.85
N LEU A 730 -2.60 -17.50 -27.30
CA LEU A 730 -1.34 -18.25 -27.32
C LEU A 730 -1.16 -19.18 -28.52
N GLU A 731 -2.23 -19.59 -29.21
CA GLU A 731 -2.13 -20.48 -30.37
C GLU A 731 -2.10 -19.70 -31.70
N PRO A 732 -1.03 -19.80 -32.50
CA PRO A 732 -1.08 -19.35 -33.88
C PRO A 732 -1.93 -20.36 -34.68
N LYS A 733 -3.16 -20.00 -35.07
CA LYS A 733 -3.88 -20.75 -36.11
C LYS A 733 -3.06 -20.63 -37.41
N GLU A 734 -2.43 -21.74 -37.82
CA GLU A 734 -1.78 -21.84 -39.13
C GLU A 734 -2.78 -21.39 -40.20
N THR A 735 -2.43 -20.33 -40.93
CA THR A 735 -3.22 -19.86 -42.06
C THR A 735 -3.35 -21.01 -43.06
N ALA A 736 -4.59 -21.44 -43.29
CA ALA A 736 -4.93 -22.43 -44.30
C ALA A 736 -4.34 -22.02 -45.65
N ASN A 737 -3.37 -22.82 -46.13
CA ASN A 737 -2.81 -22.72 -47.47
C ASN A 737 -3.92 -22.89 -48.51
N HIS A 738 -4.34 -21.78 -49.11
CA HIS A 738 -4.99 -21.79 -50.42
C HIS A 738 -4.16 -20.98 -51.40
N THR A 739 -3.35 -21.70 -52.19
CA THR A 739 -3.20 -21.38 -53.61
C THR A 739 -2.83 -22.66 -54.37
N GLU A 740 -3.87 -23.40 -54.77
CA GLU A 740 -3.80 -24.20 -55.99
C GLU A 740 -3.64 -23.24 -57.18
N SER A 741 -2.45 -23.18 -57.76
CA SER A 741 -2.27 -22.95 -59.20
C SER A 741 -0.79 -23.12 -59.57
N GLY A 742 -0.45 -24.24 -60.22
CA GLY A 742 0.90 -24.48 -60.73
C GLY A 742 1.02 -25.83 -61.41
N GLN A 743 0.73 -25.84 -62.71
CA GLN A 743 0.78 -26.95 -63.65
C GLN A 743 1.96 -27.93 -63.52
N GLN A 744 1.64 -29.21 -63.75
CA GLN A 744 2.39 -30.21 -64.54
C GLN A 744 3.84 -29.88 -64.89
N ILE A 745 4.77 -30.77 -64.49
CA ILE A 745 5.78 -31.46 -65.35
C ILE A 745 6.57 -32.46 -64.47
N ALA A 746 6.63 -33.72 -64.95
CA ALA A 746 7.65 -34.78 -64.76
C ALA A 746 8.22 -35.03 -63.34
N GLU A 747 8.33 -36.25 -62.81
CA GLU A 747 8.75 -37.50 -63.43
C GLU A 747 8.49 -38.62 -62.41
N ALA A 748 7.79 -39.67 -62.84
CA ALA A 748 7.87 -40.96 -62.16
C ALA A 748 9.08 -41.70 -62.75
N ILE A 749 9.91 -42.30 -61.91
CA ILE A 749 10.46 -43.65 -62.06
C ILE A 749 11.11 -44.03 -60.72
N SER A 750 10.63 -45.12 -60.16
CA SER A 750 11.22 -45.89 -59.07
C SER A 750 12.36 -46.76 -59.57
N ASP A 751 13.20 -47.20 -58.63
CA ASP A 751 13.87 -48.51 -58.52
C ASP A 751 15.37 -48.38 -58.24
N ASP A 752 15.74 -48.45 -56.95
CA ASP A 752 16.52 -49.57 -56.38
C ASP A 752 16.37 -49.62 -54.85
#